data_AF-A0A964BKX8-F1
#
_entry.id   AF-A0A964BKX8-F1
#
_cell.length_a   1.000
_cell.length_b   1.000
_cell.length_c   1.000
_cell.angle_alpha   90.00
_cell.angle_beta   90.00
_cell.angle_gamma   90.00
#
_symmetry.space_group_name_H-M   'P 1'
#
loop_
_entity.id
_entity.type
_entity.pdbx_description
1 polymer ?
#
loop_
_entity_poly.entity_id
_entity_poly.type
_entity_poly.pdbx_seq_one_letter_code
_entity_poly.pdbx_strand_id
1 'polypeptide(L)'
;MLPELAISSHAGTLASDYDLFVSEDMTDAAALDWLGQAYDAYAEAGRPFVMLSHPRIIAEHAHVLHAFVDYVRRTGGTFATLDAWTAEIQEPVQAPIVGLWVDLSFEEVDPETLVSDAMSLGVTDVFLSILDPAGIDYISTDDGGSSNGKAGLIIERIQQAGMKAHAWIAVNSNSALAGEHPELAMVSDNGQRSDQWISPSNETARAFILGEVRSILGAYHFDGLHLDYIRYPGLAYDFSDSALARFSSATGIEVRDVGQLQTDDYVAWTDWRSEEISGLVEDIRRVAVEVAGPDIELSAALIGNAAVNYRSREDYGQDYGLLARHLDLILPMAYYPLEGRDPSWVERTLYATRWQVGDTRVATGLASFNQPDDWEVGAEDMREAMSYALSYTDGVSFYPYSGLFGRRDAVSSVGADVLDAVHAALALRAVSKGMIGAFPVKASSVLGGAAVFLAVAGLVLAATGRRRAASLPRMMTEEQTREVLAVPWRMDARKCQTGTIDGETCMRVSRLLRRTKPEGLERARQLVLLNHLECKSISGHCSRADLDRIGLSQPLKQAMQAGLVEDAGRGLTPTAAGRNEIRSAREAGFDLDYGSFLLERMNETLSAECMICGADNAFHFFWPSFECKECGNLCSVEECENIRIYLPSDSFRNEAIEDVGRAYAHA
;
A
#
# COMPACT_ATOMS: atom_id res chain seq x y z
N MET A 1 -8.49 -8.87 -1.78
CA MET A 1 -7.94 -8.78 -0.40
C MET A 1 -7.53 -7.35 -0.14
N LEU A 2 -7.95 -6.78 1.00
CA LEU A 2 -7.36 -5.50 1.45
C LEU A 2 -5.85 -5.70 1.62
N PRO A 3 -5.03 -4.69 1.36
CA PRO A 3 -3.69 -4.65 1.94
C PRO A 3 -3.84 -4.63 3.47
N GLU A 4 -3.33 -5.66 4.13
CA GLU A 4 -3.19 -5.67 5.59
C GLU A 4 -2.22 -4.54 5.94
N LEU A 5 -2.68 -3.52 6.68
CA LEU A 5 -1.78 -2.50 7.19
C LEU A 5 -0.87 -3.12 8.24
N ALA A 6 0.44 -2.98 8.04
CA ALA A 6 1.41 -3.42 9.02
C ALA A 6 1.28 -2.58 10.29
N ILE A 7 1.31 -3.25 11.44
CA ILE A 7 1.39 -2.60 12.75
C ILE A 7 2.73 -1.85 12.80
N SER A 8 2.72 -0.62 13.31
CA SER A 8 3.94 0.16 13.47
C SER A 8 4.90 -0.54 14.41
N SER A 9 6.20 -0.33 14.24
CA SER A 9 7.23 -0.89 15.12
C SER A 9 8.30 0.14 15.40
N HIS A 10 8.94 0.03 16.56
CA HIS A 10 10.03 0.90 16.95
C HIS A 10 11.00 0.15 17.87
N ALA A 11 12.29 0.21 17.56
CA ALA A 11 13.35 -0.48 18.30
C ALA A 11 13.08 -2.00 18.51
N GLY A 12 12.54 -2.68 17.49
CA GLY A 12 12.24 -4.12 17.54
C GLY A 12 10.94 -4.50 18.23
N THR A 13 10.24 -3.55 18.85
CA THR A 13 8.94 -3.78 19.50
C THR A 13 7.80 -3.33 18.59
N LEU A 14 6.72 -4.11 18.50
CA LEU A 14 5.51 -3.70 17.80
C LEU A 14 4.73 -2.68 18.64
N ALA A 15 4.07 -1.74 17.97
CA ALA A 15 3.10 -0.83 18.58
C ALA A 15 1.82 -1.60 18.88
N SER A 16 1.88 -2.49 19.86
CA SER A 16 0.72 -3.17 20.41
C SER A 16 0.73 -3.10 21.93
N ASP A 17 -0.44 -2.97 22.54
CA ASP A 17 -0.57 -3.03 23.99
C ASP A 17 -0.08 -4.37 24.58
N TYR A 18 -0.24 -5.47 23.85
CA TYR A 18 0.35 -6.76 24.23
C TYR A 18 1.87 -6.70 24.27
N ASP A 19 2.52 -6.21 23.22
CA ASP A 19 3.98 -6.16 23.17
C ASP A 19 4.53 -5.22 24.24
N LEU A 20 3.96 -4.02 24.37
CA LEU A 20 4.41 -3.02 25.34
C LEU A 20 4.22 -3.48 26.80
N PHE A 21 3.03 -3.97 27.17
CA PHE A 21 2.71 -4.24 28.57
C PHE A 21 2.87 -5.70 28.99
N VAL A 22 2.81 -6.66 28.05
CA VAL A 22 2.87 -8.10 28.37
C VAL A 22 4.20 -8.72 27.95
N SER A 23 4.68 -8.45 26.74
CA SER A 23 5.98 -8.99 26.28
C SER A 23 7.14 -8.27 26.94
N GLU A 24 7.15 -6.94 26.84
CA GLU A 24 8.25 -6.10 27.31
C GLU A 24 8.09 -5.64 28.78
N ASP A 25 6.95 -5.91 29.41
CA ASP A 25 6.63 -5.55 30.81
C ASP A 25 6.90 -4.07 31.12
N MET A 26 6.57 -3.18 30.17
CA MET A 26 6.81 -1.75 30.32
C MET A 26 5.86 -1.13 31.36
N THR A 27 6.40 -0.23 32.19
CA THR A 27 5.56 0.66 33.01
C THR A 27 4.77 1.64 32.13
N ASP A 28 3.65 2.16 32.63
CA ASP A 28 2.85 3.18 31.95
C ASP A 28 3.66 4.37 31.40
N ALA A 29 4.60 4.88 32.22
CA ALA A 29 5.45 5.99 31.84
C ALA A 29 6.42 5.61 30.70
N ALA A 30 6.98 4.40 30.75
CA ALA A 30 7.88 3.89 29.72
C ALA A 30 7.13 3.62 28.41
N ALA A 31 5.93 3.03 28.48
CA ALA A 31 5.09 2.79 27.31
C ALA A 31 4.66 4.10 26.64
N LEU A 32 4.30 5.13 27.42
CA LEU A 32 3.95 6.45 26.88
C LEU A 32 5.14 7.12 26.19
N ASP A 33 6.32 7.08 26.80
CA ASP A 33 7.55 7.63 26.23
C ASP A 33 7.93 6.90 24.93
N TRP A 34 7.86 5.56 24.94
CA TRP A 34 8.08 4.73 23.76
C TRP A 34 7.09 5.05 22.65
N LEU A 35 5.78 5.16 22.95
CA LEU A 35 4.76 5.50 21.96
C LEU A 35 5.00 6.89 21.35
N GLY A 36 5.43 7.86 22.15
CA GLY A 36 5.80 9.20 21.69
C GLY A 36 6.98 9.16 20.71
N GLN A 37 8.07 8.49 21.08
CA GLN A 37 9.26 8.34 20.23
C GLN A 37 8.95 7.58 18.93
N ALA A 38 8.17 6.50 19.03
CA ALA A 38 7.74 5.71 17.89
C ALA A 38 6.86 6.56 16.95
N TYR A 39 5.91 7.32 17.49
CA TYR A 39 5.08 8.23 16.71
C TYR A 39 5.92 9.31 16.02
N ASP A 40 6.83 9.96 16.73
CA ASP A 40 7.65 11.04 16.17
C ASP A 40 8.51 10.54 15.00
N ALA A 41 9.08 9.34 15.11
CA ALA A 41 9.86 8.73 14.04
C ALA A 41 9.01 8.44 12.78
N TYR A 42 7.73 8.08 12.95
CA TYR A 42 6.80 7.90 11.84
C TYR A 42 6.35 9.24 11.26
N ALA A 43 6.02 10.21 12.12
CA ALA A 43 5.56 11.53 11.72
C ALA A 43 6.64 12.31 10.96
N GLU A 44 7.91 12.23 11.38
CA GLU A 44 9.04 12.83 10.67
C GLU A 44 9.21 12.27 9.25
N ALA A 45 8.87 10.99 9.05
CA ALA A 45 8.89 10.35 7.75
C ALA A 45 7.60 10.54 6.93
N GLY A 46 6.62 11.29 7.43
CA GLY A 46 5.29 11.41 6.80
C GLY A 46 4.51 10.09 6.78
N ARG A 47 4.86 9.15 7.65
CA ARG A 47 4.26 7.81 7.68
C ARG A 47 3.09 7.76 8.68
N PRO A 48 1.99 7.09 8.32
CA PRO A 48 0.93 6.78 9.28
C PRO A 48 1.41 5.84 10.39
N PHE A 49 1.04 6.16 11.64
CA PHE A 49 1.30 5.31 12.81
C PHE A 49 0.08 4.44 13.12
N VAL A 50 0.24 3.12 13.14
CA VAL A 50 -0.82 2.15 13.46
C VAL A 50 -0.44 1.38 14.71
N MET A 51 -1.29 1.51 15.72
CA MET A 51 -1.21 0.76 16.96
C MET A 51 -2.30 -0.31 17.01
N LEU A 52 -1.93 -1.53 17.41
CA LEU A 52 -2.86 -2.59 17.75
C LEU A 52 -3.25 -2.46 19.22
N SER A 53 -4.54 -2.57 19.53
CA SER A 53 -5.01 -2.54 20.92
C SER A 53 -5.97 -3.69 21.18
N HIS A 54 -5.62 -4.53 22.14
CA HIS A 54 -6.45 -5.56 22.69
C HIS A 54 -7.32 -4.99 23.83
N PRO A 55 -8.65 -5.00 23.72
CA PRO A 55 -9.57 -4.37 24.68
C PRO A 55 -9.22 -4.59 26.16
N ARG A 56 -8.92 -5.83 26.54
CA ARG A 56 -8.58 -6.19 27.93
C ARG A 56 -7.29 -5.56 28.45
N ILE A 57 -6.26 -5.44 27.61
CA ILE A 57 -4.94 -4.97 28.06
C ILE A 57 -4.96 -3.45 28.11
N ILE A 58 -5.36 -2.80 27.02
CA ILE A 58 -5.43 -1.33 26.98
C ILE A 58 -6.39 -0.75 28.02
N ALA A 59 -7.38 -1.51 28.47
CA ALA A 59 -8.28 -1.11 29.55
C ALA A 59 -7.54 -0.80 30.86
N GLU A 60 -6.62 -1.67 31.25
CA GLU A 60 -5.81 -1.53 32.47
C GLU A 60 -4.88 -0.31 32.38
N HIS A 61 -4.54 0.11 31.15
CA HIS A 61 -3.61 1.19 30.83
C HIS A 61 -4.27 2.36 30.09
N ALA A 62 -5.59 2.58 30.26
CA ALA A 62 -6.36 3.53 29.45
C ALA A 62 -5.80 4.97 29.50
N HIS A 63 -5.24 5.38 30.64
CA HIS A 63 -4.61 6.68 30.82
C HIS A 63 -3.36 6.88 29.93
N VAL A 64 -2.61 5.81 29.61
CA VAL A 64 -1.49 5.86 28.66
C VAL A 64 -2.01 6.18 27.27
N LEU A 65 -3.07 5.51 26.82
CA LEU A 65 -3.68 5.77 25.52
C LEU A 65 -4.21 7.21 25.42
N HIS A 66 -4.88 7.70 26.47
CA HIS A 66 -5.36 9.09 26.51
C HIS A 66 -4.22 10.10 26.43
N ALA A 67 -3.15 9.89 27.22
CA ALA A 67 -1.98 10.77 27.19
C ALA A 67 -1.28 10.73 25.82
N PHE A 68 -1.23 9.57 25.18
CA PHE A 68 -0.67 9.43 23.83
C PHE A 68 -1.54 10.13 22.77
N VAL A 69 -2.86 10.01 22.85
CA VAL A 69 -3.78 10.75 21.95
C VAL A 69 -3.60 12.27 22.11
N ASP A 70 -3.47 12.76 23.33
CA ASP A 70 -3.21 14.18 23.61
C ASP A 70 -1.83 14.61 23.10
N TYR A 71 -0.82 13.74 23.22
CA TYR A 71 0.51 13.96 22.66
C TYR A 71 0.44 14.19 21.14
N VAL A 72 -0.18 13.25 20.41
CA VAL A 72 -0.37 13.30 18.95
C VAL A 72 -1.12 14.57 18.53
N ARG A 73 -2.19 14.94 19.24
CA ARG A 73 -2.95 16.17 18.94
C ARG A 73 -2.10 17.43 19.13
N ARG A 74 -1.29 17.48 20.19
CA ARG A 74 -0.44 18.64 20.50
C ARG A 74 0.71 18.81 19.51
N THR A 75 1.22 17.72 18.96
CA THR A 75 2.23 17.75 17.90
C THR A 75 1.64 18.02 16.50
N GLY A 76 0.31 18.16 16.40
CA GLY A 76 -0.40 18.52 15.16
C GLY A 76 -0.90 17.31 14.36
N GLY A 77 -0.77 16.10 14.91
CA GLY A 77 -1.27 14.87 14.29
C GLY A 77 -2.78 14.76 14.25
N THR A 78 -3.27 13.97 13.30
CA THR A 78 -4.69 13.69 13.08
C THR A 78 -4.98 12.19 13.09
N PHE A 79 -6.22 11.83 13.41
CA PHE A 79 -6.68 10.44 13.37
C PHE A 79 -7.59 10.25 12.16
N ALA A 80 -7.29 9.24 11.35
CA ALA A 80 -8.07 8.89 10.17
C ALA A 80 -8.51 7.42 10.26
N THR A 81 -9.69 7.11 9.69
CA THR A 81 -10.01 5.72 9.38
C THR A 81 -9.18 5.26 8.19
N LEU A 82 -9.05 3.95 8.01
CA LEU A 82 -8.38 3.37 6.85
C LEU A 82 -8.91 3.92 5.52
N ASP A 83 -10.24 4.02 5.40
CA ASP A 83 -10.90 4.55 4.20
C ASP A 83 -10.59 6.03 3.97
N ALA A 84 -10.51 6.83 5.04
CA ALA A 84 -10.19 8.25 4.95
C ALA A 84 -8.73 8.46 4.51
N TRP A 85 -7.79 7.71 5.09
CA TRP A 85 -6.39 7.75 4.69
C TRP A 85 -6.19 7.26 3.25
N THR A 86 -6.88 6.18 2.87
CA THR A 86 -6.84 5.66 1.49
C THR A 86 -7.33 6.70 0.48
N ALA A 87 -8.39 7.45 0.81
CA ALA A 87 -8.89 8.52 -0.04
C ALA A 87 -7.92 9.70 -0.14
N GLU A 88 -7.19 10.01 0.93
CA GLU A 88 -6.18 11.08 0.97
C GLU A 88 -4.97 10.75 0.07
N ILE A 89 -4.41 9.54 0.17
CA ILE A 89 -3.27 9.14 -0.67
C ILE A 89 -3.65 8.97 -2.16
N GLN A 90 -4.94 8.98 -2.47
CA GLN A 90 -5.46 8.97 -3.84
C GLN A 90 -5.60 10.37 -4.45
N GLU A 91 -5.28 11.44 -3.70
CA GLU A 91 -5.44 12.79 -4.22
C GLU A 91 -4.49 13.06 -5.41
N PRO A 92 -4.97 13.74 -6.47
CA PRO A 92 -4.19 13.89 -7.69
C PRO A 92 -2.98 14.82 -7.52
N VAL A 93 -1.78 14.26 -7.72
CA VAL A 93 -0.52 15.02 -7.74
C VAL A 93 -0.49 16.08 -8.85
N GLN A 94 0.01 17.28 -8.50
CA GLN A 94 -0.08 18.49 -9.32
C GLN A 94 0.75 18.45 -10.61
N ALA A 95 1.84 17.69 -10.66
CA ALA A 95 2.65 17.42 -11.86
C ALA A 95 3.18 15.98 -11.84
N PRO A 96 2.61 15.06 -12.64
CA PRO A 96 3.02 13.67 -12.55
C PRO A 96 4.35 13.42 -13.24
N ILE A 97 5.19 12.59 -12.64
CA ILE A 97 6.38 12.04 -13.30
C ILE A 97 5.91 11.11 -14.43
N VAL A 98 6.46 11.30 -15.62
CA VAL A 98 6.36 10.33 -16.72
C VAL A 98 7.79 9.95 -17.08
N GLY A 99 8.18 8.75 -16.67
CA GLY A 99 9.54 8.23 -16.77
C GLY A 99 9.74 7.28 -17.95
N LEU A 100 10.96 7.26 -18.50
CA LEU A 100 11.43 6.20 -19.40
C LEU A 100 12.77 5.66 -18.91
N TRP A 101 12.86 4.35 -18.77
CA TRP A 101 14.14 3.66 -18.60
C TRP A 101 14.72 3.27 -19.97
N VAL A 102 15.89 3.81 -20.30
CA VAL A 102 16.58 3.65 -21.58
C VAL A 102 17.87 2.87 -21.34
N ASP A 103 17.97 1.66 -21.90
CA ASP A 103 19.06 0.72 -21.61
C ASP A 103 20.07 0.64 -22.76
N LEU A 104 21.23 1.26 -22.58
CA LEU A 104 22.29 1.28 -23.61
C LEU A 104 22.97 -0.07 -23.83
N SER A 105 22.74 -1.08 -22.99
CA SER A 105 23.38 -2.40 -23.11
C SER A 105 22.89 -3.25 -24.26
N PHE A 106 21.67 -2.99 -24.75
CA PHE A 106 21.12 -3.69 -25.91
C PHE A 106 20.31 -2.78 -26.85
N GLU A 107 20.16 -1.49 -26.56
CA GLU A 107 19.41 -0.55 -27.40
C GLU A 107 20.33 0.30 -28.29
N GLU A 108 20.10 0.27 -29.60
CA GLU A 108 20.66 1.29 -30.48
C GLU A 108 19.79 2.55 -30.39
N VAL A 109 20.21 3.49 -29.54
CA VAL A 109 19.48 4.75 -29.32
C VAL A 109 19.97 5.84 -30.27
N ASP A 110 19.05 6.33 -31.11
CA ASP A 110 19.19 7.60 -31.84
C ASP A 110 18.63 8.76 -30.97
N PRO A 111 19.44 9.79 -30.63
CA PRO A 111 19.02 10.85 -29.71
C PRO A 111 17.78 11.63 -30.16
N GLU A 112 17.66 11.92 -31.46
CA GLU A 112 16.54 12.70 -32.00
C GLU A 112 15.24 11.90 -31.96
N THR A 113 15.34 10.61 -32.29
CA THR A 113 14.21 9.67 -32.19
C THR A 113 13.75 9.50 -30.75
N LEU A 114 14.68 9.31 -29.80
CA LEU A 114 14.36 9.21 -28.38
C LEU A 114 13.62 10.46 -27.89
N VAL A 115 14.14 11.66 -28.19
CA VAL A 115 13.50 12.91 -27.78
C VAL A 115 12.12 13.06 -28.41
N SER A 116 11.96 12.74 -29.71
CA SER A 116 10.66 12.79 -30.38
C SER A 116 9.64 11.84 -29.71
N ASP A 117 10.04 10.60 -29.44
CA ASP A 117 9.21 9.60 -28.79
C ASP A 117 8.83 10.04 -27.37
N ALA A 118 9.80 10.49 -26.58
CA ALA A 118 9.60 10.99 -25.23
C ALA A 118 8.66 12.21 -25.17
N MET A 119 8.84 13.17 -26.08
CA MET A 119 7.94 14.33 -26.21
C MET A 119 6.52 13.94 -26.59
N SER A 120 6.33 12.91 -27.42
CA SER A 120 5.00 12.44 -27.83
C SER A 120 4.17 11.92 -26.64
N LEU A 121 4.85 11.41 -25.61
CA LEU A 121 4.24 10.86 -24.40
C LEU A 121 4.18 11.87 -23.24
N GLY A 122 4.84 13.03 -23.39
CA GLY A 122 4.96 14.04 -22.33
C GLY A 122 5.87 13.59 -21.19
N VAL A 123 6.95 12.88 -21.52
CA VAL A 123 7.98 12.43 -20.57
C VAL A 123 8.58 13.62 -19.84
N THR A 124 8.82 13.46 -18.55
CA THR A 124 9.48 14.44 -17.68
C THR A 124 10.87 14.00 -17.26
N ASP A 125 11.09 12.68 -17.16
CA ASP A 125 12.29 12.07 -16.60
C ASP A 125 12.77 10.92 -17.49
N VAL A 126 14.06 10.93 -17.85
CA VAL A 126 14.69 9.83 -18.58
C VAL A 126 15.79 9.26 -17.71
N PHE A 127 15.68 7.97 -17.40
CA PHE A 127 16.65 7.18 -16.66
C PHE A 127 17.54 6.46 -17.67
N LEU A 128 18.70 7.03 -17.96
CA LEU A 128 19.61 6.55 -19.00
C LEU A 128 20.66 5.64 -18.38
N SER A 129 20.74 4.38 -18.82
CA SER A 129 21.74 3.43 -18.36
C SER A 129 23.15 3.94 -18.68
N ILE A 130 23.94 4.16 -17.63
CA ILE A 130 25.33 4.63 -17.71
C ILE A 130 26.30 3.53 -17.29
N LEU A 131 25.95 2.76 -16.26
CA LEU A 131 26.74 1.63 -15.78
C LEU A 131 25.82 0.41 -15.68
N ASP A 132 26.07 -0.60 -16.50
CA ASP A 132 25.26 -1.82 -16.54
C ASP A 132 25.72 -2.88 -15.52
N PRO A 133 24.92 -3.95 -15.32
CA PRO A 133 25.32 -5.08 -14.46
C PRO A 133 26.59 -5.81 -14.89
N ALA A 134 27.04 -5.66 -16.15
CA ALA A 134 28.27 -6.27 -16.61
C ALA A 134 29.51 -5.46 -16.20
N GLY A 135 29.32 -4.22 -15.70
CA GLY A 135 30.39 -3.28 -15.38
C GLY A 135 30.83 -2.43 -16.57
N ILE A 136 30.00 -2.34 -17.62
CA ILE A 136 30.27 -1.51 -18.79
C ILE A 136 29.85 -0.06 -18.49
N ASP A 137 30.83 0.84 -18.46
CA ASP A 137 30.63 2.28 -18.32
C ASP A 137 30.50 2.95 -19.69
N TYR A 138 29.27 3.33 -20.04
CA TYR A 138 28.92 3.96 -21.33
C TYR A 138 29.43 5.40 -21.50
N ILE A 139 30.03 6.00 -20.46
CA ILE A 139 30.78 7.25 -20.59
C ILE A 139 32.16 6.97 -21.19
N SER A 140 32.81 5.89 -20.75
CA SER A 140 34.19 5.56 -21.10
C SER A 140 34.34 4.81 -22.43
N THR A 141 33.31 4.08 -22.85
CA THR A 141 33.29 3.32 -24.12
C THR A 141 33.04 4.20 -25.34
N ASP A 142 32.98 5.51 -25.18
CA ASP A 142 32.50 6.45 -26.19
C ASP A 142 33.63 6.89 -27.16
N ASP A 143 33.75 6.21 -28.30
CA ASP A 143 34.64 6.56 -29.42
C ASP A 143 33.92 7.37 -30.53
N GLY A 144 32.70 7.82 -30.25
CA GLY A 144 31.76 8.40 -31.21
C GLY A 144 32.01 9.85 -31.61
N GLY A 145 33.15 10.17 -32.25
CA GLY A 145 33.36 11.26 -33.23
C GLY A 145 32.98 12.73 -32.90
N SER A 146 32.31 12.98 -31.77
CA SER A 146 31.91 14.27 -31.20
C SER A 146 32.82 14.55 -30.00
N SER A 147 32.90 15.80 -29.55
CA SER A 147 33.71 16.13 -28.36
C SER A 147 33.16 15.53 -27.06
N ASN A 148 31.89 15.05 -27.05
CA ASN A 148 31.14 14.67 -25.85
C ASN A 148 30.57 13.23 -25.92
N GLY A 149 30.95 12.42 -26.91
CA GLY A 149 30.45 11.04 -27.05
C GLY A 149 28.94 10.92 -27.40
N LYS A 150 28.45 9.69 -27.58
CA LYS A 150 27.05 9.28 -27.74
C LYS A 150 26.24 9.47 -26.46
N ALA A 151 26.74 9.06 -25.30
CA ALA A 151 26.01 9.22 -24.04
C ALA A 151 25.79 10.70 -23.70
N GLY A 152 26.84 11.52 -23.83
CA GLY A 152 26.74 12.97 -23.65
C GLY A 152 25.78 13.63 -24.65
N LEU A 153 25.79 13.20 -25.91
CA LEU A 153 24.82 13.70 -26.91
C LEU A 153 23.38 13.37 -26.52
N ILE A 154 23.10 12.15 -26.04
CA ILE A 154 21.75 11.76 -25.58
C ILE A 154 21.30 12.67 -24.42
N ILE A 155 22.16 12.85 -23.41
CA ILE A 155 21.89 13.68 -22.22
C ILE A 155 21.57 15.12 -22.63
N GLU A 156 22.40 15.72 -23.49
CA GLU A 156 22.18 17.09 -23.97
C GLU A 156 20.84 17.26 -24.68
N ARG A 157 20.44 16.28 -25.50
CA ARG A 157 19.18 16.35 -26.25
C ARG A 157 17.96 16.17 -25.36
N ILE A 158 18.03 15.31 -24.35
CA ILE A 158 16.99 15.17 -23.32
C ILE A 158 16.80 16.50 -22.59
N GLN A 159 17.89 17.11 -22.12
CA GLN A 159 17.84 18.36 -21.35
C GLN A 159 17.40 19.56 -22.20
N GLN A 160 17.83 19.66 -23.47
CA GLN A 160 17.37 20.71 -24.39
C GLN A 160 15.88 20.64 -24.68
N ALA A 161 15.28 19.43 -24.60
CA ALA A 161 13.84 19.23 -24.72
C ALA A 161 13.08 19.54 -23.42
N GLY A 162 13.77 19.91 -22.33
CA GLY A 162 13.17 20.27 -21.05
C GLY A 162 12.86 19.08 -20.15
N MET A 163 13.43 17.90 -20.43
CA MET A 163 13.32 16.69 -19.61
C MET A 163 14.53 16.54 -18.70
N LYS A 164 14.35 15.91 -17.54
CA LYS A 164 15.44 15.56 -16.63
C LYS A 164 16.19 14.33 -17.14
N ALA A 165 17.52 14.38 -17.13
CA ALA A 165 18.38 13.24 -17.41
C ALA A 165 18.95 12.66 -16.11
N HIS A 166 18.63 11.41 -15.80
CA HIS A 166 19.12 10.69 -14.63
C HIS A 166 20.16 9.64 -15.05
N ALA A 167 21.31 9.62 -14.38
CA ALA A 167 22.29 8.56 -14.57
C ALA A 167 21.79 7.27 -13.90
N TRP A 168 21.43 6.26 -14.67
CA TRP A 168 21.01 4.95 -14.15
C TRP A 168 22.22 4.03 -14.04
N ILE A 169 22.50 3.55 -12.82
CA ILE A 169 23.66 2.69 -12.52
C ILE A 169 23.25 1.40 -11.81
N ALA A 170 23.88 0.29 -12.18
CA ALA A 170 23.87 -0.94 -11.39
C ALA A 170 24.85 -0.82 -10.22
N VAL A 171 24.36 -0.94 -8.99
CA VAL A 171 25.17 -0.66 -7.78
C VAL A 171 25.92 -1.89 -7.28
N ASN A 172 25.21 -2.91 -6.78
CA ASN A 172 25.86 -4.11 -6.22
C ASN A 172 26.09 -5.20 -7.27
N SER A 173 25.63 -5.00 -8.51
CA SER A 173 25.72 -5.98 -9.59
C SER A 173 26.75 -5.48 -10.60
N ASN A 174 27.91 -6.12 -10.63
CA ASN A 174 29.03 -5.77 -11.51
C ASN A 174 29.90 -7.02 -11.76
N SER A 175 29.63 -7.74 -12.86
CA SER A 175 30.33 -8.99 -13.15
C SER A 175 31.81 -8.80 -13.50
N ALA A 176 32.17 -7.67 -14.13
CA ALA A 176 33.57 -7.36 -14.43
C ALA A 176 34.38 -7.23 -13.14
N LEU A 177 33.89 -6.42 -12.19
CA LEU A 177 34.55 -6.25 -10.89
C LEU A 177 34.59 -7.56 -10.10
N ALA A 178 33.50 -8.34 -10.10
CA ALA A 178 33.44 -9.61 -9.37
C ALA A 178 34.42 -10.64 -9.96
N GLY A 179 34.60 -10.63 -11.28
CA GLY A 179 35.54 -11.50 -11.99
C GLY A 179 37.01 -11.08 -11.81
N GLU A 180 37.31 -9.79 -11.87
CA GLU A 180 38.66 -9.25 -11.70
C GLU A 180 39.13 -9.28 -10.24
N HIS A 181 38.20 -9.03 -9.31
CA HIS A 181 38.44 -8.95 -7.87
C HIS A 181 37.47 -9.85 -7.07
N PRO A 182 37.61 -11.19 -7.15
CA PRO A 182 36.71 -12.12 -6.46
C PRO A 182 36.64 -11.92 -4.95
N GLU A 183 37.68 -11.36 -4.33
CA GLU A 183 37.71 -11.01 -2.91
C GLU A 183 36.65 -9.98 -2.49
N LEU A 184 36.17 -9.17 -3.43
CA LEU A 184 35.14 -8.13 -3.24
C LEU A 184 33.72 -8.67 -3.41
N ALA A 185 33.57 -9.86 -4.01
CA ALA A 185 32.27 -10.44 -4.31
C ALA A 185 31.53 -10.91 -3.05
N MET A 186 30.19 -10.89 -3.12
CA MET A 186 29.35 -11.55 -2.12
C MET A 186 29.63 -13.05 -2.07
N VAL A 187 29.45 -13.66 -0.91
CA VAL A 187 29.61 -15.10 -0.69
C VAL A 187 28.27 -15.72 -0.34
N SER A 188 27.95 -16.87 -0.94
CA SER A 188 26.73 -17.63 -0.65
C SER A 188 26.82 -18.39 0.67
N ASP A 189 25.70 -18.91 1.15
CA ASP A 189 25.63 -19.78 2.34
C ASP A 189 26.42 -21.09 2.23
N ASN A 190 26.73 -21.53 1.01
CA ASN A 190 27.59 -22.68 0.73
C ASN A 190 29.09 -22.31 0.54
N GLY A 191 29.44 -21.03 0.73
CA GLY A 191 30.82 -20.53 0.64
C GLY A 191 31.31 -20.22 -0.78
N GLN A 192 30.43 -20.18 -1.78
CA GLN A 192 30.77 -19.82 -3.15
C GLN A 192 30.73 -18.31 -3.34
N ARG A 193 31.77 -17.75 -3.98
CA ARG A 193 31.79 -16.35 -4.38
C ARG A 193 30.87 -16.15 -5.58
N SER A 194 30.11 -15.06 -5.57
CA SER A 194 29.33 -14.64 -6.73
C SER A 194 30.26 -14.19 -7.86
N ASP A 195 29.89 -14.49 -9.09
CA ASP A 195 30.50 -13.98 -10.33
C ASP A 195 29.84 -12.69 -10.82
N GLN A 196 28.84 -12.19 -10.10
CA GLN A 196 27.99 -11.07 -10.51
C GLN A 196 27.86 -10.00 -9.43
N TRP A 197 27.80 -10.38 -8.16
CA TRP A 197 27.41 -9.48 -7.07
C TRP A 197 28.57 -9.12 -6.15
N ILE A 198 28.68 -7.84 -5.87
CA ILE A 198 29.73 -7.21 -5.06
C ILE A 198 29.20 -6.94 -3.66
N SER A 199 30.01 -7.21 -2.63
CA SER A 199 29.59 -7.08 -1.24
C SER A 199 29.48 -5.61 -0.82
N PRO A 200 28.31 -5.10 -0.40
CA PRO A 200 28.16 -3.75 0.15
C PRO A 200 28.88 -3.60 1.51
N SER A 201 29.14 -4.72 2.17
CA SER A 201 29.83 -4.86 3.45
C SER A 201 31.36 -4.85 3.32
N ASN A 202 31.92 -5.02 2.12
CA ASN A 202 33.36 -4.93 1.91
C ASN A 202 33.76 -3.45 1.70
N GLU A 203 34.63 -2.92 2.57
CA GLU A 203 35.02 -1.51 2.53
C GLU A 203 35.71 -1.10 1.22
N THR A 204 36.53 -1.98 0.65
CA THR A 204 37.20 -1.74 -0.64
C THR A 204 36.18 -1.72 -1.78
N ALA A 205 35.21 -2.62 -1.73
CA ALA A 205 34.14 -2.69 -2.72
C ALA A 205 33.22 -1.46 -2.64
N ARG A 206 32.82 -1.07 -1.43
CA ARG A 206 32.06 0.15 -1.17
C ARG A 206 32.83 1.39 -1.64
N ALA A 207 34.13 1.47 -1.40
CA ALA A 207 34.95 2.58 -1.92
C ALA A 207 35.01 2.62 -3.45
N PHE A 208 35.03 1.46 -4.12
CA PHE A 208 34.96 1.38 -5.58
C PHE A 208 33.63 1.91 -6.11
N ILE A 209 32.49 1.43 -5.58
CA ILE A 209 31.15 1.89 -5.95
C ILE A 209 31.03 3.42 -5.79
N LEU A 210 31.48 3.97 -4.67
CA LEU A 210 31.47 5.42 -4.43
C LEU A 210 32.41 6.17 -5.39
N GLY A 211 33.51 5.55 -5.81
CA GLY A 211 34.42 6.07 -6.84
C GLY A 211 33.77 6.13 -8.21
N GLU A 212 33.01 5.10 -8.61
CA GLU A 212 32.23 5.08 -9.85
C GLU A 212 31.19 6.19 -9.86
N VAL A 213 30.42 6.36 -8.77
CA VAL A 213 29.46 7.46 -8.62
C VAL A 213 30.14 8.82 -8.82
N ARG A 214 31.33 9.05 -8.22
CA ARG A 214 32.09 10.29 -8.42
C ARG A 214 32.50 10.48 -9.87
N SER A 215 33.00 9.43 -10.51
CA SER A 215 33.44 9.47 -11.90
C SER A 215 32.28 9.82 -12.84
N ILE A 216 31.15 9.13 -12.68
CA ILE A 216 29.95 9.28 -13.52
C ILE A 216 29.36 10.69 -13.38
N LEU A 217 29.11 11.15 -12.14
CA LEU A 217 28.56 12.48 -11.89
C LEU A 217 29.55 13.61 -12.22
N GLY A 218 30.86 13.32 -12.26
CA GLY A 218 31.88 14.27 -12.68
C GLY A 218 32.04 14.39 -14.20
N ALA A 219 31.53 13.43 -14.98
CA ALA A 219 31.69 13.39 -16.43
C ALA A 219 30.67 14.27 -17.17
N TYR A 220 29.41 14.23 -16.75
CA TYR A 220 28.30 15.00 -17.35
C TYR A 220 27.41 15.61 -16.27
N HIS A 221 26.69 16.67 -16.64
CA HIS A 221 25.67 17.27 -15.77
C HIS A 221 24.37 16.44 -15.84
N PHE A 222 24.09 15.70 -14.77
CA PHE A 222 22.82 14.98 -14.60
C PHE A 222 21.88 15.73 -13.66
N ASP A 223 20.58 15.60 -13.91
CA ASP A 223 19.52 16.11 -13.03
C ASP A 223 19.23 15.14 -11.86
N GLY A 224 19.64 13.88 -12.01
CA GLY A 224 19.55 12.89 -10.93
C GLY A 224 20.45 11.67 -11.12
N LEU A 225 20.51 10.87 -10.06
CA LEU A 225 21.17 9.57 -10.00
C LEU A 225 20.11 8.51 -9.67
N HIS A 226 20.03 7.47 -10.49
CA HIS A 226 19.06 6.39 -10.36
C HIS A 226 19.77 5.07 -10.06
N LEU A 227 19.50 4.51 -8.88
CA LEU A 227 20.13 3.30 -8.36
C LEU A 227 19.31 2.07 -8.73
N ASP A 228 19.91 1.15 -9.47
CA ASP A 228 19.36 -0.19 -9.67
C ASP A 228 20.34 -1.22 -9.10
N TYR A 229 19.84 -2.43 -8.84
CA TYR A 229 20.59 -3.50 -8.20
C TYR A 229 21.18 -3.09 -6.83
N ILE A 230 20.59 -2.09 -6.16
CA ILE A 230 20.86 -1.74 -4.76
C ILE A 230 20.15 -2.74 -3.83
N ARG A 231 20.65 -3.98 -3.85
CA ARG A 231 20.08 -5.15 -3.17
C ARG A 231 21.09 -6.30 -3.09
N TYR A 232 20.70 -7.35 -2.39
CA TYR A 232 21.30 -8.69 -2.50
C TYR A 232 20.64 -9.49 -3.65
N PRO A 233 21.31 -10.52 -4.19
CA PRO A 233 20.67 -11.46 -5.14
C PRO A 233 19.60 -12.34 -4.51
N GLY A 234 19.62 -12.51 -3.18
CA GLY A 234 18.67 -13.33 -2.43
C GLY A 234 19.18 -13.61 -1.02
N LEU A 235 18.36 -14.32 -0.23
CA LEU A 235 18.63 -14.65 1.19
C LEU A 235 19.90 -15.47 1.42
N ALA A 236 20.35 -16.20 0.40
CA ALA A 236 21.57 -17.00 0.44
C ALA A 236 22.86 -16.16 0.40
N TYR A 237 22.77 -14.82 0.33
CA TYR A 237 23.90 -13.90 0.30
C TYR A 237 23.64 -12.72 1.26
N ASP A 238 24.63 -12.08 1.87
CA ASP A 238 26.07 -12.21 1.70
C ASP A 238 26.71 -12.72 3.00
N PHE A 239 27.40 -13.87 2.93
CA PHE A 239 28.11 -14.51 4.05
C PHE A 239 29.64 -14.34 3.94
N SER A 240 30.10 -13.29 3.26
CA SER A 240 31.53 -12.96 3.19
C SER A 240 32.09 -12.62 4.58
N ASP A 241 33.40 -12.82 4.78
CA ASP A 241 34.06 -12.47 6.05
C ASP A 241 33.83 -11.00 6.45
N SER A 242 33.74 -10.10 5.45
CA SER A 242 33.43 -8.69 5.68
C SER A 242 32.01 -8.49 6.21
N ALA A 243 31.02 -9.19 5.63
CA ALA A 243 29.64 -9.13 6.11
C ALA A 243 29.50 -9.70 7.52
N LEU A 244 30.09 -10.86 7.80
CA LEU A 244 30.04 -11.50 9.12
C LEU A 244 30.71 -10.64 10.21
N ALA A 245 31.85 -10.01 9.89
CA ALA A 245 32.55 -9.12 10.81
C ALA A 245 31.76 -7.84 11.09
N ARG A 246 31.19 -7.21 10.05
CA ARG A 246 30.36 -6.00 10.23
C ARG A 246 29.08 -6.27 10.99
N PHE A 247 28.40 -7.38 10.71
CA PHE A 247 27.25 -7.82 11.49
C PHE A 247 27.61 -7.99 12.96
N SER A 248 28.67 -8.76 13.26
CA SER A 248 29.11 -8.98 14.64
C SER A 248 29.45 -7.66 15.34
N SER A 249 30.08 -6.73 14.62
CA SER A 249 30.42 -5.41 15.16
C SER A 249 29.20 -4.52 15.40
N ALA A 250 28.17 -4.62 14.56
CA ALA A 250 26.96 -3.80 14.65
C ALA A 250 26.00 -4.31 15.73
N THR A 251 25.85 -5.63 15.86
CA THR A 251 24.85 -6.26 16.73
C THR A 251 25.42 -6.80 18.04
N GLY A 252 26.73 -7.02 18.11
CA GLY A 252 27.38 -7.70 19.23
C GLY A 252 27.15 -9.23 19.26
N ILE A 253 26.49 -9.79 18.23
CA ILE A 253 26.24 -11.23 18.11
C ILE A 253 27.50 -11.90 17.54
N GLU A 254 28.06 -12.86 18.28
CA GLU A 254 29.16 -13.67 17.76
C GLU A 254 28.65 -14.71 16.74
N VAL A 255 29.16 -14.63 15.50
CA VAL A 255 28.85 -15.58 14.44
C VAL A 255 29.67 -16.87 14.63
N ARG A 256 29.01 -17.98 14.95
CA ARG A 256 29.67 -19.31 15.03
C ARG A 256 29.72 -20.00 13.67
N ASP A 257 28.61 -19.94 12.94
CA ASP A 257 28.45 -20.48 11.60
C ASP A 257 27.26 -19.81 10.88
N VAL A 258 27.16 -20.03 9.57
CA VAL A 258 26.07 -19.48 8.73
C VAL A 258 24.69 -20.02 9.14
N GLY A 259 24.61 -21.28 9.60
CA GLY A 259 23.36 -21.91 9.99
C GLY A 259 22.69 -21.19 11.17
N GLN A 260 23.49 -20.73 12.14
CA GLN A 260 23.01 -19.88 13.25
C GLN A 260 22.29 -18.62 12.74
N LEU A 261 22.87 -17.91 11.76
CA LEU A 261 22.27 -16.71 11.17
C LEU A 261 21.00 -17.01 10.38
N GLN A 262 20.84 -18.25 9.90
CA GLN A 262 19.66 -18.71 9.18
C GLN A 262 18.57 -19.28 10.12
N THR A 263 18.83 -19.43 11.42
CA THR A 263 17.86 -19.97 12.38
C THR A 263 17.69 -19.06 13.61
N ASP A 264 18.69 -19.02 14.48
CA ASP A 264 18.60 -18.46 15.82
C ASP A 264 18.60 -16.93 15.76
N ASP A 265 19.44 -16.37 14.88
CA ASP A 265 19.63 -14.94 14.72
C ASP A 265 19.02 -14.41 13.41
N TYR A 266 18.07 -15.15 12.82
CA TYR A 266 17.51 -14.85 11.50
C TYR A 266 17.00 -13.42 11.35
N VAL A 267 16.19 -12.95 12.31
CA VAL A 267 15.60 -11.61 12.25
C VAL A 267 16.68 -10.54 12.39
N ALA A 268 17.61 -10.70 13.34
CA ALA A 268 18.71 -9.76 13.51
C ALA A 268 19.59 -9.68 12.25
N TRP A 269 19.83 -10.82 11.60
CA TRP A 269 20.60 -10.89 10.35
C TRP A 269 19.90 -10.20 9.19
N THR A 270 18.60 -10.46 8.97
CA THR A 270 17.86 -9.88 7.83
C THR A 270 17.56 -8.39 8.01
N ASP A 271 17.33 -7.93 9.24
CA ASP A 271 17.18 -6.51 9.54
C ASP A 271 18.51 -5.77 9.34
N TRP A 272 19.62 -6.29 9.88
CA TRP A 272 20.96 -5.71 9.65
C TRP A 272 21.32 -5.63 8.17
N ARG A 273 20.98 -6.66 7.37
CA ARG A 273 21.19 -6.62 5.90
C ARG A 273 20.44 -5.46 5.25
N SER A 274 19.22 -5.16 5.70
CA SER A 274 18.46 -4.01 5.19
C SER A 274 19.09 -2.69 5.61
N GLU A 275 19.62 -2.60 6.84
CA GLU A 275 20.36 -1.43 7.32
C GLU A 275 21.67 -1.22 6.54
N GLU A 276 22.40 -2.29 6.20
CA GLU A 276 23.64 -2.20 5.44
C GLU A 276 23.42 -1.67 4.02
N ILE A 277 22.34 -2.08 3.36
CA ILE A 277 21.90 -1.52 2.08
C ILE A 277 21.50 -0.05 2.25
N SER A 278 20.70 0.29 3.27
CA SER A 278 20.32 1.68 3.56
C SER A 278 21.53 2.58 3.79
N GLY A 279 22.52 2.10 4.56
CA GLY A 279 23.76 2.83 4.81
C GLY A 279 24.62 3.00 3.55
N LEU A 280 24.56 2.07 2.60
CA LEU A 280 25.19 2.27 1.29
C LEU A 280 24.50 3.39 0.50
N VAL A 281 23.15 3.45 0.52
CA VAL A 281 22.41 4.55 -0.12
C VAL A 281 22.71 5.89 0.53
N GLU A 282 22.84 5.95 1.85
CA GLU A 282 23.27 7.15 2.57
C GLU A 282 24.65 7.64 2.10
N ASP A 283 25.62 6.71 1.97
CA ASP A 283 26.95 7.03 1.47
C ASP A 283 26.92 7.54 0.02
N ILE A 284 26.12 6.91 -0.83
CA ILE A 284 25.91 7.34 -2.22
C ILE A 284 25.27 8.74 -2.25
N ARG A 285 24.24 9.00 -1.44
CA ARG A 285 23.61 10.33 -1.33
C ARG A 285 24.62 11.41 -0.97
N ARG A 286 25.47 11.13 0.02
CA ARG A 286 26.52 12.07 0.46
C ARG A 286 27.49 12.38 -0.68
N VAL A 287 27.93 11.36 -1.41
CA VAL A 287 28.83 11.53 -2.56
C VAL A 287 28.15 12.27 -3.71
N ALA A 288 26.91 11.93 -4.02
CA ALA A 288 26.15 12.60 -5.09
C ALA A 288 26.02 14.10 -4.82
N VAL A 289 25.65 14.48 -3.59
CA VAL A 289 25.55 15.89 -3.17
C VAL A 289 26.92 16.58 -3.18
N GLU A 290 27.99 15.88 -2.79
CA GLU A 290 29.35 16.42 -2.81
C GLU A 290 29.81 16.78 -4.23
N VAL A 291 29.47 15.96 -5.22
CA VAL A 291 29.95 16.09 -6.61
C VAL A 291 29.02 16.98 -7.46
N ALA A 292 27.71 16.72 -7.40
CA ALA A 292 26.71 17.35 -8.27
C ALA A 292 25.92 18.48 -7.57
N GLY A 293 26.08 18.66 -6.26
CA GLY A 293 25.37 19.66 -5.48
C GLY A 293 24.06 19.13 -4.86
N PRO A 294 23.41 19.93 -3.97
CA PRO A 294 22.26 19.48 -3.19
C PRO A 294 20.97 19.28 -4.01
N ASP A 295 20.92 19.81 -5.24
CA ASP A 295 19.75 19.75 -6.11
C ASP A 295 19.67 18.45 -6.93
N ILE A 296 20.70 17.59 -6.88
CA ILE A 296 20.69 16.29 -7.55
C ILE A 296 19.60 15.39 -6.95
N GLU A 297 18.72 14.87 -7.80
CA GLU A 297 17.66 13.96 -7.36
C GLU A 297 18.22 12.53 -7.23
N LEU A 298 18.09 11.89 -6.07
CA LEU A 298 18.47 10.49 -5.89
C LEU A 298 17.23 9.60 -5.92
N SER A 299 17.24 8.60 -6.80
CA SER A 299 16.14 7.66 -6.96
C SER A 299 16.60 6.21 -7.00
N ALA A 300 15.69 5.25 -6.78
CA ALA A 300 16.03 3.83 -6.85
C ALA A 300 14.92 2.95 -7.44
N ALA A 301 15.31 1.95 -8.22
CA ALA A 301 14.45 0.85 -8.69
C ALA A 301 14.40 -0.25 -7.62
N LEU A 302 13.21 -0.45 -7.04
CA LEU A 302 13.00 -1.42 -5.96
C LEU A 302 12.12 -2.58 -6.43
N ILE A 303 12.36 -3.79 -5.91
CA ILE A 303 11.54 -4.96 -6.22
C ILE A 303 10.10 -4.70 -5.75
N GLY A 304 9.13 -4.76 -6.66
CA GLY A 304 7.73 -4.48 -6.33
C GLY A 304 7.18 -5.42 -5.25
N ASN A 305 7.55 -6.71 -5.30
CA ASN A 305 7.10 -7.68 -4.29
C ASN A 305 7.66 -7.43 -2.89
N ALA A 306 8.81 -6.75 -2.76
CA ALA A 306 9.35 -6.39 -1.45
C ALA A 306 8.48 -5.35 -0.71
N ALA A 307 7.66 -4.57 -1.44
CA ALA A 307 6.69 -3.68 -0.81
C ALA A 307 5.52 -4.45 -0.15
N VAL A 308 5.13 -5.61 -0.68
CA VAL A 308 3.92 -6.34 -0.23
C VAL A 308 4.23 -7.65 0.50
N ASN A 309 5.50 -8.07 0.54
CA ASN A 309 5.92 -9.33 1.12
C ASN A 309 7.23 -9.16 1.89
N TYR A 310 7.16 -9.31 3.21
CA TYR A 310 8.31 -9.23 4.10
C TYR A 310 9.43 -10.22 3.74
N ARG A 311 9.11 -11.40 3.18
CA ARG A 311 10.13 -12.36 2.74
C ARG A 311 10.93 -11.84 1.57
N SER A 312 10.29 -11.16 0.62
CA SER A 312 11.02 -10.52 -0.47
C SER A 312 11.85 -9.34 0.01
N ARG A 313 11.40 -8.60 1.03
CA ARG A 313 12.25 -7.62 1.72
C ARG A 313 13.50 -8.29 2.29
N GLU A 314 13.36 -9.41 3.00
CA GLU A 314 14.46 -10.19 3.59
C GLU A 314 15.40 -10.79 2.52
N ASP A 315 14.86 -11.26 1.40
CA ASP A 315 15.64 -11.82 0.30
C ASP A 315 16.61 -10.78 -0.26
N TYR A 316 16.10 -9.58 -0.53
CA TYR A 316 16.81 -8.54 -1.27
C TYR A 316 17.47 -7.47 -0.39
N GLY A 317 17.11 -7.39 0.90
CA GLY A 317 17.53 -6.31 1.80
C GLY A 317 16.97 -4.94 1.42
N GLN A 318 15.87 -4.91 0.66
CA GLN A 318 15.23 -3.67 0.20
C GLN A 318 14.07 -3.28 1.12
N ASP A 319 14.38 -2.64 2.24
CA ASP A 319 13.38 -2.02 3.10
C ASP A 319 13.02 -0.63 2.57
N TYR A 320 11.80 -0.49 2.05
CA TYR A 320 11.33 0.75 1.44
C TYR A 320 11.34 1.92 2.44
N GLY A 321 11.02 1.67 3.70
CA GLY A 321 10.96 2.71 4.73
C GLY A 321 12.34 3.21 5.16
N LEU A 322 13.34 2.32 5.22
CA LEU A 322 14.73 2.73 5.46
C LEU A 322 15.29 3.50 4.26
N LEU A 323 15.08 2.98 3.05
CA LEU A 323 15.59 3.60 1.83
C LEU A 323 14.99 4.98 1.54
N ALA A 324 13.70 5.17 1.84
CA ALA A 324 13.00 6.45 1.67
C ALA A 324 13.68 7.62 2.40
N ARG A 325 14.42 7.37 3.47
CA ARG A 325 15.13 8.41 4.25
C ARG A 325 16.26 9.10 3.46
N HIS A 326 16.75 8.45 2.41
CA HIS A 326 17.91 8.91 1.65
C HIS A 326 17.58 9.20 0.18
N LEU A 327 16.38 8.82 -0.27
CA LEU A 327 15.92 8.93 -1.65
C LEU A 327 14.88 10.04 -1.80
N ASP A 328 14.95 10.78 -2.90
CA ASP A 328 13.94 11.78 -3.27
C ASP A 328 12.78 11.16 -4.06
N LEU A 329 13.03 10.01 -4.72
CA LEU A 329 12.06 9.30 -5.55
C LEU A 329 12.26 7.77 -5.50
N ILE A 330 11.18 7.02 -5.26
CA ILE A 330 11.19 5.55 -5.27
C ILE A 330 10.40 5.02 -6.46
N LEU A 331 10.98 4.06 -7.18
CA LEU A 331 10.37 3.41 -8.32
C LEU A 331 10.15 1.92 -8.06
N PRO A 332 9.01 1.50 -7.48
CA PRO A 332 8.69 0.09 -7.36
C PRO A 332 8.52 -0.51 -8.77
N MET A 333 9.29 -1.54 -9.08
CA MET A 333 9.15 -2.31 -10.31
C MET A 333 7.91 -3.21 -10.21
N ALA A 334 6.74 -2.65 -10.49
CA ALA A 334 5.46 -3.34 -10.44
C ALA A 334 5.20 -4.14 -11.73
N TYR A 335 6.16 -4.99 -12.11
CA TYR A 335 6.10 -5.83 -13.31
C TYR A 335 5.18 -7.04 -13.07
N TYR A 336 3.88 -6.76 -12.97
CA TYR A 336 2.84 -7.77 -12.75
C TYR A 336 2.92 -9.00 -13.67
N PRO A 337 3.26 -8.90 -14.98
CA PRO A 337 3.31 -10.12 -15.81
C PRO A 337 4.50 -11.01 -15.44
N LEU A 338 5.66 -10.42 -15.12
CA LEU A 338 6.86 -11.13 -14.67
C LEU A 338 6.61 -11.86 -13.34
N GLU A 339 5.79 -11.27 -12.48
CA GLU A 339 5.38 -11.85 -11.18
C GLU A 339 4.23 -12.87 -11.31
N GLY A 340 3.75 -13.13 -12.53
CA GLY A 340 2.59 -14.00 -12.79
C GLY A 340 1.30 -13.50 -12.13
N ARG A 341 1.17 -12.18 -11.98
CA ARG A 341 0.04 -11.51 -11.32
C ARG A 341 -0.85 -10.80 -12.34
N ASP A 342 -2.07 -10.49 -11.92
CA ASP A 342 -2.96 -9.57 -12.65
C ASP A 342 -2.67 -8.10 -12.28
N PRO A 343 -3.15 -7.12 -13.06
CA PRO A 343 -2.89 -5.70 -12.84
C PRO A 343 -3.30 -5.17 -11.45
N SER A 344 -4.26 -5.80 -10.75
CA SER A 344 -4.63 -5.39 -9.37
C SER A 344 -3.50 -5.59 -8.35
N TRP A 345 -2.46 -6.35 -8.70
CA TRP A 345 -1.25 -6.40 -7.89
C TRP A 345 -0.49 -5.07 -7.89
N VAL A 346 -0.56 -4.29 -8.98
CA VAL A 346 -0.01 -2.94 -9.02
C VAL A 346 -0.64 -2.09 -7.91
N GLU A 347 -1.98 -2.03 -7.81
CA GLU A 347 -2.67 -1.30 -6.73
C GLU A 347 -2.13 -1.66 -5.34
N ARG A 348 -1.98 -2.96 -5.06
CA ARG A 348 -1.48 -3.46 -3.77
C ARG A 348 -0.04 -3.01 -3.52
N THR A 349 0.82 -3.11 -4.52
CA THR A 349 2.22 -2.66 -4.46
C THR A 349 2.30 -1.17 -4.17
N LEU A 350 1.50 -0.34 -4.84
CA LEU A 350 1.53 1.11 -4.68
C LEU A 350 1.00 1.56 -3.32
N TYR A 351 -0.10 0.96 -2.89
CA TYR A 351 -0.64 1.19 -1.56
C TYR A 351 0.38 0.85 -0.47
N ALA A 352 1.01 -0.33 -0.55
CA ALA A 352 2.00 -0.77 0.44
C ALA A 352 3.29 0.06 0.37
N THR A 353 3.68 0.51 -0.82
CA THR A 353 4.79 1.45 -1.01
C THR A 353 4.48 2.76 -0.31
N ARG A 354 3.32 3.37 -0.56
CA ARG A 354 2.91 4.65 0.07
C ARG A 354 2.90 4.59 1.58
N TRP A 355 2.41 3.49 2.14
CA TRP A 355 2.46 3.24 3.57
C TRP A 355 3.89 3.25 4.14
N GLN A 356 4.85 2.66 3.42
CA GLN A 356 6.22 2.51 3.90
C GLN A 356 7.06 3.76 3.73
N VAL A 357 6.85 4.51 2.64
CA VAL A 357 7.75 5.61 2.26
C VAL A 357 7.25 7.00 2.69
N GLY A 358 5.99 7.09 3.13
CA GLY A 358 5.40 8.36 3.58
C GLY A 358 5.42 9.43 2.47
N ASP A 359 6.05 10.56 2.77
CA ASP A 359 6.10 11.74 1.89
C ASP A 359 7.10 11.60 0.72
N THR A 360 7.98 10.60 0.73
CA THR A 360 8.90 10.37 -0.39
C THR A 360 8.12 10.13 -1.68
N ARG A 361 8.56 10.77 -2.77
CA ARG A 361 7.87 10.66 -4.05
C ARG A 361 7.93 9.22 -4.56
N VAL A 362 6.88 8.77 -5.24
CA VAL A 362 6.79 7.44 -5.84
C VAL A 362 6.41 7.57 -7.31
N ALA A 363 7.15 6.92 -8.19
CA ALA A 363 6.77 6.73 -9.59
C ALA A 363 6.86 5.25 -9.95
N THR A 364 5.72 4.58 -10.17
CA THR A 364 5.75 3.13 -10.37
C THR A 364 6.38 2.75 -11.70
N GLY A 365 7.24 1.74 -11.69
CA GLY A 365 7.70 1.08 -12.90
C GLY A 365 6.66 0.11 -13.44
N LEU A 366 6.33 0.21 -14.72
CA LEU A 366 5.52 -0.76 -15.45
C LEU A 366 6.35 -1.42 -16.56
N ALA A 367 6.18 -2.73 -16.71
CA ALA A 367 6.80 -3.46 -17.80
C ALA A 367 6.11 -3.08 -19.11
N SER A 368 6.92 -2.73 -20.11
CA SER A 368 6.49 -2.34 -21.45
C SER A 368 7.21 -3.16 -22.53
N PHE A 369 7.46 -4.44 -22.26
CA PHE A 369 8.00 -5.41 -23.19
C PHE A 369 7.23 -6.71 -23.08
N ASN A 370 7.43 -7.62 -24.03
CA ASN A 370 6.99 -9.00 -23.93
C ASN A 370 8.20 -9.88 -23.70
N GLN A 371 8.00 -11.01 -23.03
CA GLN A 371 8.99 -12.05 -22.91
C GLN A 371 8.46 -13.28 -23.67
N PRO A 372 8.99 -13.55 -24.88
CA PRO A 372 8.51 -14.65 -25.71
C PRO A 372 8.47 -15.97 -24.92
N ASP A 373 7.39 -16.73 -25.10
CA ASP A 373 7.12 -18.02 -24.44
C ASP A 373 6.88 -17.96 -22.91
N ASP A 374 6.92 -16.77 -22.29
CA ASP A 374 6.71 -16.59 -20.84
C ASP A 374 5.48 -15.71 -20.56
N TRP A 375 5.50 -14.45 -21.01
CA TRP A 375 4.43 -13.49 -20.74
C TRP A 375 4.36 -12.35 -21.77
N GLU A 376 3.18 -11.75 -21.88
CA GLU A 376 2.88 -10.63 -22.79
C GLU A 376 2.11 -9.53 -22.04
N VAL A 377 2.27 -8.28 -22.48
CA VAL A 377 1.53 -7.13 -21.95
C VAL A 377 0.40 -6.79 -22.91
N GLY A 378 -0.84 -7.01 -22.47
CA GLY A 378 -2.04 -6.61 -23.21
C GLY A 378 -2.45 -5.16 -22.97
N ALA A 379 -3.09 -4.52 -23.95
CA ALA A 379 -3.54 -3.13 -23.82
C ALA A 379 -4.63 -2.95 -22.75
N GLU A 380 -5.45 -3.96 -22.48
CA GLU A 380 -6.44 -3.92 -21.38
C GLU A 380 -5.74 -3.90 -20.02
N ASP A 381 -4.83 -4.84 -19.80
CA ASP A 381 -4.06 -4.94 -18.56
C ASP A 381 -3.22 -3.68 -18.31
N MET A 382 -2.60 -3.13 -19.36
CA MET A 382 -1.87 -1.86 -19.26
C MET A 382 -2.79 -0.69 -18.89
N ARG A 383 -4.01 -0.60 -19.44
CA ARG A 383 -4.99 0.45 -19.03
C ARG A 383 -5.34 0.32 -17.55
N GLU A 384 -5.55 -0.90 -17.07
CA GLU A 384 -5.86 -1.14 -15.67
C GLU A 384 -4.67 -0.76 -14.77
N ALA A 385 -3.47 -1.23 -15.09
CA ALA A 385 -2.23 -0.89 -14.37
C ALA A 385 -1.99 0.63 -14.33
N MET A 386 -2.18 1.32 -15.46
CA MET A 386 -2.10 2.78 -15.56
C MET A 386 -3.14 3.48 -14.69
N SER A 387 -4.35 2.95 -14.58
CA SER A 387 -5.38 3.53 -13.71
C SER A 387 -4.97 3.51 -12.24
N TYR A 388 -4.31 2.44 -11.79
CA TYR A 388 -3.75 2.35 -10.44
C TYR A 388 -2.55 3.28 -10.27
N ALA A 389 -1.59 3.23 -11.19
CA ALA A 389 -0.42 4.11 -11.17
C ALA A 389 -0.83 5.58 -11.02
N LEU A 390 -1.69 6.06 -11.90
CA LEU A 390 -2.10 7.47 -11.91
C LEU A 390 -2.96 7.87 -10.70
N SER A 391 -3.48 6.91 -9.93
CA SER A 391 -4.33 7.15 -8.75
C SER A 391 -3.55 7.10 -7.43
N TYR A 392 -2.45 6.35 -7.32
CA TYR A 392 -1.76 6.13 -6.03
C TYR A 392 -0.35 6.75 -5.97
N THR A 393 0.20 7.21 -7.10
CA THR A 393 1.60 7.65 -7.17
C THR A 393 1.77 9.05 -7.77
N ASP A 394 2.96 9.61 -7.56
CA ASP A 394 3.40 10.85 -8.20
C ASP A 394 3.66 10.66 -9.68
N GLY A 395 3.74 9.41 -10.17
CA GLY A 395 3.95 9.17 -11.59
C GLY A 395 4.11 7.71 -11.96
N VAL A 396 4.52 7.51 -13.20
CA VAL A 396 4.75 6.19 -13.80
C VAL A 396 6.01 6.24 -14.66
N SER A 397 6.77 5.15 -14.67
CA SER A 397 7.93 4.94 -15.54
C SER A 397 7.75 3.63 -16.31
N PHE A 398 8.29 3.56 -17.52
CA PHE A 398 8.17 2.38 -18.39
C PHE A 398 9.54 1.78 -18.69
N TYR A 399 9.65 0.46 -18.52
CA TYR A 399 10.86 -0.28 -18.88
C TYR A 399 10.54 -1.43 -19.82
N PRO A 400 11.33 -1.63 -20.88
CA PRO A 400 12.28 -0.69 -21.47
C PRO A 400 11.59 0.28 -22.42
N TYR A 401 12.20 1.46 -22.62
CA TYR A 401 11.82 2.43 -23.66
C TYR A 401 11.65 1.74 -25.03
N SER A 402 12.63 0.93 -25.44
CA SER A 402 12.59 0.28 -26.76
C SER A 402 11.40 -0.66 -26.94
N GLY A 403 10.97 -1.32 -25.87
CA GLY A 403 9.81 -2.21 -25.88
C GLY A 403 8.51 -1.44 -26.06
N LEU A 404 8.37 -0.30 -25.37
CA LEU A 404 7.16 0.54 -25.42
C LEU A 404 6.91 1.14 -26.80
N PHE A 405 7.99 1.60 -27.45
CA PHE A 405 7.94 2.29 -28.75
C PHE A 405 8.18 1.37 -29.95
N GLY A 406 8.28 0.05 -29.74
CA GLY A 406 8.53 -0.90 -30.84
C GLY A 406 9.87 -0.71 -31.55
N ARG A 407 10.88 -0.23 -30.82
CA ARG A 407 12.25 0.04 -31.32
C ARG A 407 13.18 -1.17 -31.20
N ARG A 408 12.73 -2.24 -30.54
CA ARG A 408 13.42 -3.53 -30.47
C ARG A 408 12.76 -4.56 -31.37
N ASP A 409 13.14 -5.83 -31.24
CA ASP A 409 12.50 -6.91 -31.99
C ASP A 409 10.99 -6.94 -31.76
N ALA A 410 10.24 -7.27 -32.81
CA ALA A 410 8.78 -7.18 -32.80
C ALA A 410 8.11 -8.14 -31.80
N VAL A 411 8.78 -9.23 -31.41
CA VAL A 411 8.22 -10.24 -30.50
C VAL A 411 8.36 -9.78 -29.05
N SER A 412 9.44 -9.08 -28.72
CA SER A 412 9.70 -8.55 -27.38
C SER A 412 9.16 -7.13 -27.17
N SER A 413 8.69 -6.47 -28.24
CA SER A 413 8.01 -5.17 -28.14
C SER A 413 6.53 -5.36 -27.82
N VAL A 414 5.93 -4.41 -27.11
CA VAL A 414 4.47 -4.41 -26.94
C VAL A 414 3.76 -3.97 -28.22
N GLY A 415 2.48 -4.33 -28.35
CA GLY A 415 1.66 -3.88 -29.46
C GLY A 415 1.42 -2.37 -29.46
N ALA A 416 1.19 -1.77 -30.64
CA ALA A 416 0.88 -0.35 -30.77
C ALA A 416 -0.37 0.07 -29.97
N ASP A 417 -1.31 -0.86 -29.74
CA ASP A 417 -2.49 -0.68 -28.92
C ASP A 417 -2.18 -0.48 -27.42
N VAL A 418 -1.04 -1.00 -26.95
CA VAL A 418 -0.52 -0.76 -25.59
C VAL A 418 0.01 0.67 -25.49
N LEU A 419 0.79 1.14 -26.47
CA LEU A 419 1.24 2.53 -26.52
C LEU A 419 0.04 3.51 -26.60
N ASP A 420 -0.96 3.20 -27.42
CA ASP A 420 -2.22 3.97 -27.50
C ASP A 420 -2.95 4.01 -26.15
N ALA A 421 -2.95 2.89 -25.40
CA ALA A 421 -3.52 2.84 -24.06
C ALA A 421 -2.79 3.76 -23.08
N VAL A 422 -1.45 3.82 -23.13
CA VAL A 422 -0.65 4.73 -22.30
C VAL A 422 -0.94 6.18 -22.66
N HIS A 423 -0.93 6.54 -23.95
CA HIS A 423 -1.28 7.90 -24.40
C HIS A 423 -2.68 8.31 -23.92
N ALA A 424 -3.67 7.42 -24.06
CA ALA A 424 -5.03 7.69 -23.61
C ALA A 424 -5.11 7.94 -22.10
N ALA A 425 -4.42 7.13 -21.29
CA ALA A 425 -4.40 7.27 -19.83
C ALA A 425 -3.76 8.60 -19.39
N LEU A 426 -2.62 8.96 -19.98
CA LEU A 426 -1.93 10.22 -19.67
C LEU A 426 -2.73 11.45 -20.13
N ALA A 427 -3.36 11.39 -21.30
CA ALA A 427 -4.21 12.47 -21.82
C ALA A 427 -5.46 12.72 -20.95
N LEU A 428 -6.12 11.66 -20.46
CA LEU A 428 -7.28 11.78 -19.56
C LEU A 428 -6.93 12.51 -18.26
N ARG A 429 -5.73 12.27 -17.71
CA ARG A 429 -5.22 12.98 -16.53
C ARG A 429 -4.93 14.46 -16.79
N ALA A 430 -4.49 14.81 -17.99
CA ALA A 430 -4.28 16.21 -18.37
C ALA A 430 -5.61 16.98 -18.51
N VAL A 431 -6.66 16.35 -19.06
CA VAL A 431 -7.98 16.98 -19.26
C VAL A 431 -8.71 17.21 -17.93
N SER A 432 -8.63 16.27 -16.98
CA SER A 432 -9.24 16.44 -15.65
C SER A 432 -8.68 17.66 -14.90
N LYS A 433 -7.41 18.02 -15.11
CA LYS A 433 -6.79 19.25 -14.58
C LYS A 433 -7.29 20.53 -15.26
N GLY A 434 -7.52 20.50 -16.58
CA GLY A 434 -7.98 21.67 -17.35
C GLY A 434 -9.38 22.15 -16.97
N MET A 435 -10.28 21.25 -16.54
CA MET A 435 -11.60 21.62 -16.05
C MET A 435 -11.60 22.22 -14.64
N ILE A 436 -10.64 21.85 -13.79
CA ILE A 436 -10.54 22.33 -12.40
C ILE A 436 -9.83 23.69 -12.33
N GLY A 437 -8.86 23.96 -13.23
CA GLY A 437 -8.10 25.22 -13.27
C GLY A 437 -8.83 26.45 -13.83
N ALA A 438 -10.05 26.30 -14.36
CA ALA A 438 -10.77 27.38 -15.05
C ALA A 438 -11.90 28.06 -14.23
N PHE A 439 -12.18 27.60 -12.99
CA PHE A 439 -13.21 28.22 -12.16
C PHE A 439 -12.77 28.28 -10.68
N PRO A 440 -12.72 29.46 -10.04
CA PRO A 440 -12.62 29.55 -8.59
C PRO A 440 -13.98 29.15 -8.02
N VAL A 441 -14.19 27.85 -7.77
CA VAL A 441 -15.45 27.36 -7.21
C VAL A 441 -15.39 27.52 -5.70
N LYS A 442 -16.05 28.58 -5.19
CA LYS A 442 -16.56 28.57 -3.81
C LYS A 442 -17.53 27.40 -3.68
N ALA A 443 -17.33 26.57 -2.65
CA ALA A 443 -18.14 25.41 -2.33
C ALA A 443 -19.61 25.80 -2.09
N SER A 444 -20.42 25.81 -3.16
CA SER A 444 -21.87 25.72 -3.12
C SER A 444 -22.45 25.67 -4.54
N SER A 445 -22.48 24.49 -5.17
CA SER A 445 -23.58 24.02 -6.03
C SER A 445 -23.15 22.81 -6.85
N VAL A 446 -23.87 21.71 -6.64
CA VAL A 446 -23.81 20.45 -7.38
C VAL A 446 -24.41 20.64 -8.76
N LEU A 447 -23.67 20.26 -9.82
CA LEU A 447 -24.10 19.64 -11.10
C LEU A 447 -23.16 20.03 -12.25
N GLY A 448 -22.44 19.03 -12.80
CA GLY A 448 -21.80 19.15 -14.12
C GLY A 448 -20.43 18.50 -14.22
N GLY A 449 -20.35 17.16 -14.25
CA GLY A 449 -19.09 16.45 -14.48
C GLY A 449 -19.19 14.95 -14.78
N ALA A 450 -20.39 14.42 -15.06
CA ALA A 450 -20.62 12.97 -15.12
C ALA A 450 -20.67 12.36 -16.54
N ALA A 451 -20.45 13.14 -17.60
CA ALA A 451 -20.81 12.71 -18.95
C ALA A 451 -19.69 12.04 -19.78
N VAL A 452 -18.42 12.11 -19.38
CA VAL A 452 -17.30 11.65 -20.24
C VAL A 452 -16.71 10.29 -19.82
N PHE A 453 -16.88 9.86 -18.56
CA PHE A 453 -16.35 8.58 -18.05
C PHE A 453 -17.18 7.34 -18.45
N LEU A 454 -18.44 7.51 -18.88
CA LEU A 454 -19.36 6.40 -19.14
C LEU A 454 -19.13 5.64 -20.47
N ALA A 455 -18.29 6.15 -21.37
CA ALA A 455 -18.15 5.58 -22.71
C ALA A 455 -17.09 4.46 -22.83
N VAL A 456 -16.11 4.40 -21.92
CA VAL A 456 -14.96 3.46 -22.04
C VAL A 456 -15.18 2.17 -21.24
N ALA A 457 -15.87 2.23 -20.09
CA ALA A 457 -16.15 1.05 -19.26
C ALA A 457 -17.17 0.06 -19.90
N GLY A 458 -18.01 0.54 -20.82
CA GLY A 458 -19.07 -0.27 -21.44
C GLY A 458 -18.60 -1.28 -22.49
N LEU A 459 -17.35 -1.19 -22.96
CA LEU A 459 -16.83 -2.03 -24.06
C LEU A 459 -16.05 -3.26 -23.59
N VAL A 460 -15.61 -3.29 -22.33
CA VAL A 460 -14.74 -4.35 -21.78
C VAL A 460 -15.52 -5.59 -21.31
N LEU A 461 -16.76 -5.41 -20.82
CA LEU A 461 -17.51 -6.47 -20.14
C LEU A 461 -18.19 -7.51 -21.06
N ALA A 462 -17.99 -7.45 -22.38
CA ALA A 462 -18.59 -8.41 -23.30
C ALA A 462 -17.74 -9.67 -23.57
N ALA A 463 -16.47 -9.74 -23.14
CA ALA A 463 -15.54 -10.74 -23.68
C ALA A 463 -15.06 -11.87 -22.75
N THR A 464 -15.17 -11.80 -21.42
CA THR A 464 -14.51 -12.79 -20.54
C THR A 464 -15.49 -13.70 -19.81
N GLY A 465 -16.06 -14.65 -20.53
CA GLY A 465 -16.77 -15.77 -19.94
C GLY A 465 -15.81 -16.83 -19.37
N ARG A 466 -15.98 -17.13 -18.06
CA ARG A 466 -15.51 -18.31 -17.29
C ARG A 466 -14.10 -18.24 -16.69
N ARG A 467 -14.02 -17.95 -15.38
CA ARG A 467 -12.99 -18.48 -14.47
C ARG A 467 -13.66 -19.23 -13.31
N ARG A 468 -13.03 -20.34 -12.90
CA ARG A 468 -13.56 -21.37 -11.98
C ARG A 468 -13.68 -20.85 -10.54
N ALA A 469 -14.80 -21.18 -9.89
CA ALA A 469 -15.10 -20.89 -8.49
C ALA A 469 -14.15 -21.64 -7.55
N ALA A 470 -13.42 -20.91 -6.71
CA ALA A 470 -12.81 -21.45 -5.50
C ALA A 470 -13.88 -21.57 -4.42
N SER A 471 -14.09 -22.76 -3.88
CA SER A 471 -15.10 -23.01 -2.84
C SER A 471 -14.61 -22.53 -1.48
N LEU A 472 -15.39 -21.65 -0.84
CA LEU A 472 -15.21 -21.20 0.55
C LEU A 472 -15.48 -22.33 1.57
N PRO A 473 -14.94 -22.23 2.81
CA PRO A 473 -15.13 -23.23 3.86
C PRO A 473 -16.60 -23.35 4.32
N ARG A 474 -16.93 -24.53 4.82
CA ARG A 474 -18.30 -25.00 5.12
C ARG A 474 -18.99 -24.23 6.26
N MET A 475 -20.30 -24.07 6.08
CA MET A 475 -21.29 -23.35 6.90
C MET A 475 -21.31 -23.65 8.40
N MET A 476 -21.90 -22.71 9.16
CA MET A 476 -22.55 -22.99 10.46
C MET A 476 -23.49 -24.19 10.34
N THR A 477 -23.54 -25.03 11.37
CA THR A 477 -24.38 -26.23 11.37
C THR A 477 -25.86 -25.85 11.39
N GLU A 478 -26.73 -26.70 10.85
CA GLU A 478 -28.20 -26.56 10.89
C GLU A 478 -28.75 -26.28 12.30
N GLU A 479 -28.01 -26.73 13.32
CA GLU A 479 -28.26 -26.54 14.75
C GLU A 479 -27.99 -25.10 15.20
N GLN A 480 -26.89 -24.49 14.75
CA GLN A 480 -26.55 -23.09 15.09
C GLN A 480 -27.53 -22.10 14.45
N THR A 481 -28.00 -22.37 13.22
CA THR A 481 -29.04 -21.56 12.57
C THR A 481 -30.37 -21.63 13.33
N ARG A 482 -30.73 -22.82 13.85
CA ARG A 482 -31.96 -23.02 14.62
C ARG A 482 -31.93 -22.33 15.98
N GLU A 483 -30.75 -22.26 16.62
CA GLU A 483 -30.55 -21.61 17.92
C GLU A 483 -30.61 -20.07 17.84
N VAL A 484 -30.05 -19.48 16.76
CA VAL A 484 -30.09 -18.03 16.51
C VAL A 484 -31.51 -17.54 16.15
N LEU A 485 -32.26 -18.34 15.37
CA LEU A 485 -33.64 -18.02 14.98
C LEU A 485 -34.67 -18.16 16.12
N ALA A 486 -34.27 -18.70 17.28
CA ALA A 486 -35.15 -18.85 18.45
C ALA A 486 -35.28 -17.57 19.30
N VAL A 487 -34.48 -16.53 19.06
CA VAL A 487 -34.48 -15.28 19.84
C VAL A 487 -35.42 -14.24 19.21
N PRO A 488 -36.38 -13.63 19.95
CA PRO A 488 -37.36 -12.67 19.41
C PRO A 488 -36.78 -11.28 19.02
N TRP A 489 -35.82 -11.22 18.09
CA TRP A 489 -35.13 -9.98 17.71
C TRP A 489 -36.01 -8.94 17.00
N ARG A 490 -37.09 -9.35 16.32
CA ARG A 490 -37.99 -8.44 15.56
C ARG A 490 -38.69 -7.40 16.43
N MET A 491 -38.93 -7.71 17.71
CA MET A 491 -39.49 -6.73 18.65
C MET A 491 -38.46 -5.66 19.00
N ASP A 492 -37.22 -6.07 19.24
CA ASP A 492 -36.11 -5.16 19.53
C ASP A 492 -35.78 -4.29 18.31
N ALA A 493 -35.82 -4.85 17.10
CA ALA A 493 -35.67 -4.10 15.85
C ALA A 493 -36.70 -2.97 15.69
N ARG A 494 -37.98 -3.24 16.00
CA ARG A 494 -39.03 -2.21 15.98
C ARG A 494 -38.81 -1.10 17.01
N LYS A 495 -38.28 -1.45 18.19
CA LYS A 495 -37.93 -0.45 19.20
C LYS A 495 -36.75 0.41 18.74
N CYS A 496 -35.71 -0.18 18.15
CA CYS A 496 -34.54 0.56 17.66
C CYS A 496 -34.90 1.60 16.59
N GLN A 497 -35.88 1.29 15.72
CA GLN A 497 -36.36 2.23 14.69
C GLN A 497 -36.99 3.52 15.25
N THR A 498 -37.35 3.55 16.53
CA THR A 498 -37.89 4.76 17.16
C THR A 498 -36.81 5.79 17.53
N GLY A 499 -35.53 5.43 17.41
CA GLY A 499 -34.39 6.28 17.77
C GLY A 499 -34.12 6.36 19.27
N THR A 500 -34.94 5.73 20.11
CA THR A 500 -34.73 5.67 21.57
C THR A 500 -35.18 4.32 22.11
N ILE A 501 -34.38 3.69 22.97
CA ILE A 501 -34.66 2.38 23.55
C ILE A 501 -34.43 2.36 25.07
N ASP A 502 -35.05 1.40 25.75
CA ASP A 502 -34.78 1.10 27.16
C ASP A 502 -33.53 0.23 27.33
N GLY A 503 -32.92 0.27 28.51
CA GLY A 503 -31.74 -0.52 28.88
C GLY A 503 -31.90 -2.03 28.67
N GLU A 504 -33.08 -2.57 28.98
CA GLU A 504 -33.39 -3.98 28.80
C GLU A 504 -33.31 -4.40 27.31
N THR A 505 -33.85 -3.57 26.42
CA THR A 505 -33.79 -3.74 24.97
C THR A 505 -32.36 -3.64 24.48
N CYS A 506 -31.60 -2.64 24.92
CA CYS A 506 -30.17 -2.52 24.59
C CYS A 506 -29.40 -3.78 25.00
N MET A 507 -29.66 -4.31 26.19
CA MET A 507 -29.01 -5.53 26.70
C MET A 507 -29.39 -6.79 25.91
N ARG A 508 -30.63 -6.92 25.44
CA ARG A 508 -31.02 -8.03 24.55
C ARG A 508 -30.28 -7.97 23.21
N VAL A 509 -30.18 -6.78 22.59
CA VAL A 509 -29.40 -6.57 21.35
C VAL A 509 -27.91 -6.84 21.58
N SER A 510 -27.38 -6.36 22.70
CA SER A 510 -25.99 -6.56 23.11
C SER A 510 -25.62 -8.05 23.20
N ARG A 511 -26.46 -8.86 23.86
CA ARG A 511 -26.27 -10.32 23.96
C ARG A 511 -26.31 -11.01 22.60
N LEU A 512 -27.14 -10.51 21.68
CA LEU A 512 -27.26 -11.05 20.34
C LEU A 512 -25.98 -10.78 19.52
N LEU A 513 -25.47 -9.54 19.55
CA LEU A 513 -24.22 -9.19 18.87
C LEU A 513 -23.03 -10.01 19.41
N ARG A 514 -22.88 -10.10 20.74
CA ARG A 514 -21.79 -10.87 21.36
C ARG A 514 -21.81 -12.37 21.07
N ARG A 515 -22.98 -12.94 20.75
CA ARG A 515 -23.13 -14.35 20.35
C ARG A 515 -22.88 -14.58 18.87
N THR A 516 -22.87 -13.52 18.07
CA THR A 516 -22.64 -13.61 16.62
C THR A 516 -21.14 -13.70 16.36
N LYS A 517 -20.69 -14.85 15.83
CA LYS A 517 -19.29 -15.04 15.48
C LYS A 517 -18.89 -14.21 14.24
N PRO A 518 -17.61 -13.84 14.07
CA PRO A 518 -17.12 -13.07 12.92
C PRO A 518 -17.52 -13.66 11.56
N GLU A 519 -17.50 -14.98 11.43
CA GLU A 519 -17.86 -15.68 10.18
C GLU A 519 -19.35 -15.52 9.84
N GLY A 520 -20.20 -15.51 10.88
CA GLY A 520 -21.64 -15.26 10.72
C GLY A 520 -21.94 -13.82 10.32
N LEU A 521 -21.15 -12.87 10.81
CA LEU A 521 -21.26 -11.46 10.46
C LEU A 521 -20.84 -11.20 9.01
N GLU A 522 -19.71 -11.76 8.59
CA GLU A 522 -19.24 -11.62 7.21
C GLU A 522 -20.23 -12.24 6.22
N ARG A 523 -20.81 -13.38 6.61
CA ARG A 523 -21.88 -14.00 5.86
C ARG A 523 -23.12 -13.11 5.76
N ALA A 524 -23.51 -12.45 6.85
CA ALA A 524 -24.63 -11.51 6.85
C ALA A 524 -24.38 -10.32 5.89
N ARG A 525 -23.17 -9.75 5.88
CA ARG A 525 -22.77 -8.68 4.94
C ARG A 525 -22.94 -9.10 3.49
N GLN A 526 -22.45 -10.28 3.14
CA GLN A 526 -22.56 -10.80 1.77
C GLN A 526 -24.02 -11.07 1.37
N LEU A 527 -24.82 -11.69 2.24
CA LEU A 527 -26.23 -11.99 1.93
C LEU A 527 -27.11 -10.75 1.87
N VAL A 528 -26.88 -9.76 2.75
CA VAL A 528 -27.59 -8.47 2.72
C VAL A 528 -27.24 -7.69 1.47
N LEU A 529 -25.96 -7.64 1.07
CA LEU A 529 -25.53 -7.05 -0.19
C LEU A 529 -26.22 -7.73 -1.39
N LEU A 530 -26.11 -9.06 -1.48
CA LEU A 530 -26.67 -9.81 -2.60
C LEU A 530 -28.20 -9.63 -2.69
N ASN A 531 -28.90 -9.61 -1.55
CA ASN A 531 -30.33 -9.32 -1.50
C ASN A 531 -30.66 -7.88 -1.90
N HIS A 532 -29.88 -6.90 -1.44
CA HIS A 532 -30.06 -5.50 -1.82
C HIS A 532 -29.95 -5.33 -3.34
N LEU A 533 -28.92 -5.95 -3.94
CA LEU A 533 -28.71 -5.97 -5.38
C LEU A 533 -29.83 -6.71 -6.13
N GLU A 534 -30.32 -7.83 -5.60
CA GLU A 534 -31.47 -8.56 -6.17
C GLU A 534 -32.74 -7.68 -6.17
N CYS A 535 -33.09 -7.08 -5.03
CA CYS A 535 -34.26 -6.21 -4.91
C CYS A 535 -34.18 -4.94 -5.77
N LYS A 536 -32.98 -4.34 -5.87
CA LYS A 536 -32.75 -3.19 -6.75
C LYS A 536 -32.80 -3.59 -8.22
N SER A 537 -32.21 -4.71 -8.63
CA SER A 537 -32.34 -5.20 -10.01
C SER A 537 -33.80 -5.34 -10.48
N ILE A 538 -34.73 -5.60 -9.55
CA ILE A 538 -36.18 -5.69 -9.78
C ILE A 538 -36.86 -4.30 -9.81
N SER A 539 -36.34 -3.30 -9.09
CA SER A 539 -36.96 -1.97 -8.89
C SER A 539 -36.24 -0.79 -9.57
N GLY A 540 -35.04 -1.00 -10.15
CA GLY A 540 -34.19 0.01 -10.78
C GLY A 540 -32.71 -0.09 -10.35
N HIS A 541 -31.80 0.44 -11.16
CA HIS A 541 -30.34 0.26 -11.03
C HIS A 541 -29.77 0.67 -9.65
N CYS A 542 -28.84 -0.12 -9.12
CA CYS A 542 -28.05 0.18 -7.92
C CYS A 542 -26.63 0.61 -8.34
N SER A 543 -26.23 1.82 -7.98
CA SER A 543 -24.89 2.35 -8.25
C SER A 543 -23.93 2.04 -7.10
N ARG A 544 -22.63 2.05 -7.38
CA ARG A 544 -21.59 1.83 -6.36
C ARG A 544 -21.64 2.89 -5.25
N ALA A 545 -21.94 4.14 -5.62
CA ALA A 545 -22.16 5.24 -4.68
C ALA A 545 -23.34 5.00 -3.72
N ASP A 546 -24.38 4.26 -4.14
CA ASP A 546 -25.50 3.88 -3.27
C ASP A 546 -25.07 2.86 -2.20
N LEU A 547 -24.15 1.96 -2.56
CA LEU A 547 -23.60 0.94 -1.65
C LEU A 547 -22.57 1.51 -0.69
N ASP A 548 -21.76 2.48 -1.14
CA ASP A 548 -20.81 3.20 -0.30
C ASP A 548 -21.53 3.97 0.82
N ARG A 549 -22.70 4.55 0.52
CA ARG A 549 -23.55 5.24 1.52
C ARG A 549 -24.07 4.32 2.63
N ILE A 550 -24.19 3.02 2.37
CA ILE A 550 -24.68 2.01 3.32
C ILE A 550 -23.57 1.06 3.80
N GLY A 551 -22.30 1.38 3.56
CA GLY A 551 -21.15 0.63 4.09
C GLY A 551 -20.95 -0.76 3.48
N LEU A 552 -21.46 -1.02 2.27
CA LEU A 552 -21.36 -2.31 1.58
C LEU A 552 -20.28 -2.35 0.48
N SER A 553 -19.46 -1.31 0.39
CA SER A 553 -18.36 -1.15 -0.58
C SER A 553 -17.34 -2.30 -0.53
N GLN A 554 -16.99 -2.71 0.69
CA GLN A 554 -16.00 -3.75 0.95
C GLN A 554 -16.55 -5.17 0.75
N PRO A 555 -17.75 -5.52 1.26
CA PRO A 555 -18.45 -6.76 0.90
C PRO A 555 -18.66 -6.91 -0.61
N LEU A 556 -18.88 -5.81 -1.34
CA LEU A 556 -19.02 -5.82 -2.79
C LEU A 556 -17.74 -6.28 -3.50
N LYS A 557 -16.58 -5.73 -3.12
CA LYS A 557 -15.29 -6.13 -3.68
C LYS A 557 -15.06 -7.65 -3.53
N GLN A 558 -15.38 -8.20 -2.36
CA GLN A 558 -15.25 -9.63 -2.11
C GLN A 558 -16.27 -10.46 -2.91
N ALA A 559 -17.52 -10.02 -2.99
CA ALA A 559 -18.57 -10.72 -3.74
C ALA A 559 -18.29 -10.72 -5.26
N MET A 560 -17.68 -9.66 -5.79
CA MET A 560 -17.20 -9.61 -7.17
C MET A 560 -16.02 -10.57 -7.38
N GLN A 561 -15.04 -10.59 -6.47
CA GLN A 561 -13.91 -11.55 -6.51
C GLN A 561 -14.37 -13.01 -6.43
N ALA A 562 -15.42 -13.28 -5.66
CA ALA A 562 -16.04 -14.61 -5.55
C ALA A 562 -16.96 -14.96 -6.74
N GLY A 563 -17.14 -14.07 -7.72
CA GLY A 563 -18.02 -14.26 -8.87
C GLY A 563 -19.51 -14.31 -8.52
N LEU A 564 -19.91 -13.75 -7.38
CA LEU A 564 -21.29 -13.69 -6.90
C LEU A 564 -22.03 -12.43 -7.39
N VAL A 565 -21.30 -11.37 -7.72
CA VAL A 565 -21.83 -10.11 -8.26
C VAL A 565 -21.07 -9.75 -9.53
N GLU A 566 -21.80 -9.25 -10.52
CA GLU A 566 -21.25 -8.71 -11.76
C GLU A 566 -21.80 -7.30 -12.01
N ASP A 567 -21.03 -6.46 -12.69
CA ASP A 567 -21.52 -5.20 -13.23
C ASP A 567 -22.02 -5.45 -14.66
N ALA A 568 -23.34 -5.35 -14.87
CA ALA A 568 -23.97 -5.66 -16.16
C ALA A 568 -23.96 -4.46 -17.13
N GLY A 569 -23.15 -3.42 -16.86
CA GLY A 569 -23.05 -2.20 -17.68
C GLY A 569 -24.24 -1.24 -17.52
N ARG A 570 -25.27 -1.64 -16.76
CA ARG A 570 -26.37 -0.76 -16.33
C ARG A 570 -26.43 -0.61 -14.80
N GLY A 571 -25.55 -1.29 -14.06
CA GLY A 571 -25.54 -1.33 -12.60
C GLY A 571 -25.17 -2.72 -12.06
N LEU A 572 -24.96 -2.78 -10.75
CA LEU A 572 -24.51 -4.00 -10.07
C LEU A 572 -25.65 -5.01 -9.95
N THR A 573 -25.41 -6.26 -10.31
CA THR A 573 -26.39 -7.34 -10.24
C THR A 573 -25.79 -8.65 -9.72
N PRO A 574 -26.53 -9.49 -8.98
CA PRO A 574 -26.03 -10.80 -8.58
C PRO A 574 -25.89 -11.72 -9.80
N THR A 575 -24.83 -12.53 -9.86
CA THR A 575 -24.66 -13.56 -10.89
C THR A 575 -25.62 -14.73 -10.65
N ALA A 576 -25.64 -15.73 -11.55
CA ALA A 576 -26.37 -16.97 -11.29
C ALA A 576 -25.90 -17.68 -10.00
N ALA A 577 -24.59 -17.61 -9.70
CA ALA A 577 -24.03 -18.14 -8.45
C ALA A 577 -24.52 -17.32 -7.25
N GLY A 578 -24.47 -15.98 -7.33
CA GLY A 578 -24.99 -15.10 -6.29
C GLY A 578 -26.48 -15.31 -6.00
N ARG A 579 -27.32 -15.45 -7.04
CA ARG A 579 -28.76 -15.74 -6.89
C ARG A 579 -29.02 -17.11 -6.23
N ASN A 580 -28.23 -18.12 -6.58
CA ASN A 580 -28.34 -19.43 -5.95
C ASN A 580 -27.91 -19.36 -4.48
N GLU A 581 -26.91 -18.55 -4.15
CA GLU A 581 -26.41 -18.36 -2.79
C GLU A 581 -27.48 -17.75 -1.87
N ILE A 582 -28.15 -16.68 -2.32
CA ILE A 582 -29.27 -16.07 -1.58
C ILE A 582 -30.42 -17.07 -1.44
N ARG A 583 -30.77 -17.78 -2.51
CA ARG A 583 -31.87 -18.75 -2.49
C ARG A 583 -31.60 -19.87 -1.50
N SER A 584 -30.40 -20.45 -1.53
CA SER A 584 -29.97 -21.49 -0.60
C SER A 584 -29.99 -20.98 0.85
N ALA A 585 -29.54 -19.74 1.08
CA ALA A 585 -29.64 -19.13 2.40
C ALA A 585 -31.10 -18.98 2.89
N ARG A 586 -32.01 -18.52 2.02
CA ARG A 586 -33.45 -18.41 2.36
C ARG A 586 -34.08 -19.78 2.63
N GLU A 587 -33.76 -20.79 1.84
CA GLU A 587 -34.23 -22.18 2.02
C GLU A 587 -33.69 -22.80 3.32
N ALA A 588 -32.46 -22.45 3.70
CA ALA A 588 -31.85 -22.81 4.99
C ALA A 588 -32.40 -21.98 6.17
N GLY A 589 -33.36 -21.09 5.93
CA GLY A 589 -34.03 -20.30 6.97
C GLY A 589 -33.30 -19.02 7.39
N PHE A 590 -32.27 -18.57 6.64
CA PHE A 590 -31.60 -17.31 6.93
C PHE A 590 -32.56 -16.12 6.71
N ASP A 591 -32.69 -15.30 7.75
CA ASP A 591 -33.54 -14.12 7.76
C ASP A 591 -32.72 -12.88 7.36
N LEU A 592 -33.04 -12.28 6.21
CA LEU A 592 -32.29 -11.15 5.67
C LEU A 592 -32.51 -9.86 6.48
N ASP A 593 -33.69 -9.73 7.09
CA ASP A 593 -33.99 -8.60 7.97
C ASP A 593 -33.18 -8.72 9.27
N TYR A 594 -32.89 -9.94 9.71
CA TYR A 594 -31.98 -10.20 10.83
C TYR A 594 -30.54 -9.82 10.49
N GLY A 595 -30.06 -10.19 9.30
CA GLY A 595 -28.74 -9.80 8.83
C GLY A 595 -28.59 -8.26 8.77
N SER A 596 -29.59 -7.58 8.21
CA SER A 596 -29.61 -6.12 8.14
C SER A 596 -29.63 -5.49 9.55
N PHE A 597 -30.47 -6.05 10.43
CA PHE A 597 -30.55 -5.64 11.83
C PHE A 597 -29.18 -5.70 12.52
N LEU A 598 -28.44 -6.80 12.41
CA LEU A 598 -27.11 -6.92 13.02
C LEU A 598 -26.12 -5.88 12.50
N LEU A 599 -26.09 -5.66 11.18
CA LEU A 599 -25.15 -4.74 10.54
C LEU A 599 -25.41 -3.29 10.91
N GLU A 600 -26.67 -2.89 11.02
CA GLU A 600 -27.03 -1.56 11.50
C GLU A 600 -26.55 -1.34 12.93
N ARG A 601 -26.83 -2.28 13.85
CA ARG A 601 -26.44 -2.13 15.27
C ARG A 601 -24.92 -2.06 15.47
N MET A 602 -24.14 -2.64 14.57
CA MET A 602 -22.68 -2.57 14.61
C MET A 602 -22.09 -1.23 14.17
N ASN A 603 -22.88 -0.42 13.47
CA ASN A 603 -22.45 0.87 12.96
C ASN A 603 -23.12 2.04 13.72
N GLU A 604 -23.92 1.74 14.74
CA GLU A 604 -24.66 2.73 15.51
C GLU A 604 -23.94 3.10 16.79
N THR A 605 -23.96 4.40 17.11
CA THR A 605 -23.52 4.92 18.40
C THR A 605 -24.74 5.17 19.28
N LEU A 606 -24.64 4.76 20.54
CA LEU A 606 -25.66 4.96 21.57
C LEU A 606 -25.28 6.13 22.46
N SER A 607 -26.26 6.76 23.10
CA SER A 607 -25.99 7.67 24.21
C SER A 607 -27.03 7.58 25.32
N ALA A 608 -26.56 7.69 26.57
CA ALA A 608 -27.40 7.70 27.75
C ALA A 608 -26.85 8.64 28.83
N GLU A 609 -27.77 9.18 29.62
CA GLU A 609 -27.45 10.01 30.78
C GLU A 609 -26.89 9.15 31.92
N CYS A 610 -25.81 9.62 32.53
CA CYS A 610 -25.26 9.04 33.74
C CYS A 610 -26.27 9.17 34.87
N MET A 611 -26.64 8.06 35.50
CA MET A 611 -27.61 8.05 36.61
C MET A 611 -27.10 8.75 37.89
N ILE A 612 -25.80 9.05 37.95
CA ILE A 612 -25.16 9.69 39.11
C ILE A 612 -25.09 11.21 38.93
N CYS A 613 -24.59 11.69 37.78
CA CYS A 613 -24.33 13.12 37.56
C CYS A 613 -25.19 13.76 36.45
N GLY A 614 -25.97 12.98 35.70
CA GLY A 614 -26.84 13.46 34.63
C GLY A 614 -26.14 13.82 33.32
N ALA A 615 -24.82 13.60 33.20
CA ALA A 615 -24.08 13.86 31.96
C ALA A 615 -24.42 12.85 30.86
N ASP A 616 -24.53 13.29 29.60
CA ASP A 616 -24.78 12.42 28.45
C ASP A 616 -23.47 11.73 28.01
N ASN A 617 -23.47 10.41 27.83
CA ASN A 617 -22.28 9.63 27.48
C ASN A 617 -22.57 8.77 26.26
N ALA A 618 -21.66 8.72 25.30
CA ALA A 618 -21.78 7.83 24.16
C ALA A 618 -21.21 6.42 24.47
N PHE A 619 -21.76 5.38 23.85
CA PHE A 619 -21.26 4.02 23.95
C PHE A 619 -21.76 3.19 22.76
N HIS A 620 -21.43 1.89 22.72
CA HIS A 620 -21.82 0.99 21.63
C HIS A 620 -22.65 -0.18 22.17
N PHE A 621 -23.53 -0.75 21.34
CA PHE A 621 -24.38 -1.91 21.70
C PHE A 621 -23.62 -3.11 22.25
N PHE A 622 -22.32 -3.23 21.98
CA PHE A 622 -21.51 -4.36 22.45
C PHE A 622 -21.29 -4.36 23.97
N TRP A 623 -21.45 -3.21 24.62
CA TRP A 623 -21.09 -3.00 26.02
C TRP A 623 -22.30 -3.07 26.96
N PRO A 624 -22.21 -3.80 28.08
CA PRO A 624 -23.28 -3.88 29.07
C PRO A 624 -23.26 -2.71 30.08
N SER A 625 -22.21 -1.90 30.04
CA SER A 625 -21.98 -0.75 30.92
C SER A 625 -21.12 0.29 30.20
N PHE A 626 -21.13 1.53 30.68
CA PHE A 626 -20.24 2.60 30.22
C PHE A 626 -19.76 3.43 31.41
N GLU A 627 -18.56 3.99 31.33
CA GLU A 627 -18.05 4.92 32.35
C GLU A 627 -18.50 6.34 32.04
N CYS A 628 -18.95 7.09 33.05
CA CYS A 628 -19.35 8.47 32.85
C CYS A 628 -18.15 9.40 32.66
N LYS A 629 -18.15 10.17 31.57
CA LYS A 629 -17.09 11.13 31.22
C LYS A 629 -16.86 12.25 32.23
N GLU A 630 -17.88 12.62 33.00
CA GLU A 630 -17.81 13.72 33.97
C GLU A 630 -17.43 13.24 35.38
N CYS A 631 -17.96 12.10 35.82
CA CYS A 631 -17.82 11.65 37.22
C CYS A 631 -17.06 10.33 37.40
N GLY A 632 -16.64 9.66 36.32
CA GLY A 632 -15.87 8.42 36.35
C GLY A 632 -16.62 7.20 36.91
N ASN A 633 -17.94 7.32 37.16
CA ASN A 633 -18.71 6.19 37.66
C ASN A 633 -19.13 5.25 36.53
N LEU A 634 -18.97 3.95 36.76
CA LEU A 634 -19.47 2.91 35.88
C LEU A 634 -21.00 2.84 35.97
N CYS A 635 -21.67 3.09 34.85
CA CYS A 635 -23.12 3.05 34.72
C CYS A 635 -23.56 1.76 34.02
N SER A 636 -24.54 1.06 34.59
CA SER A 636 -25.14 -0.12 33.97
C SER A 636 -26.10 0.31 32.85
N VAL A 637 -25.92 -0.26 31.65
CA VAL A 637 -26.82 0.01 30.52
C VAL A 637 -28.23 -0.53 30.80
N GLU A 638 -28.34 -1.64 31.55
CA GLU A 638 -29.64 -2.25 31.89
C GLU A 638 -30.53 -1.32 32.73
N GLU A 639 -29.92 -0.43 33.51
CA GLU A 639 -30.60 0.51 34.40
C GLU A 639 -30.95 1.84 33.72
N CYS A 640 -30.48 2.06 32.48
CA CYS A 640 -30.76 3.28 31.74
C CYS A 640 -32.19 3.27 31.19
N GLU A 641 -32.97 4.31 31.52
CA GLU A 641 -34.36 4.42 31.06
C GLU A 641 -34.48 4.90 29.61
N ASN A 642 -33.58 5.80 29.19
CA ASN A 642 -33.61 6.41 27.85
C ASN A 642 -32.23 6.35 27.20
N ILE A 643 -32.08 5.48 26.21
CA ILE A 643 -30.86 5.35 25.40
C ILE A 643 -31.19 5.82 23.98
N ARG A 644 -30.52 6.88 23.52
CA ARG A 644 -30.69 7.41 22.17
C ARG A 644 -29.79 6.66 21.19
N ILE A 645 -30.28 6.41 19.98
CA ILE A 645 -29.54 5.76 18.89
C ILE A 645 -29.22 6.80 17.81
N TYR A 646 -27.95 6.92 17.43
CA TYR A 646 -27.49 7.82 16.37
C TYR A 646 -27.03 7.06 15.13
N LEU A 647 -27.41 7.59 13.95
CA LEU A 647 -27.04 7.04 12.65
C LEU A 647 -25.72 7.66 12.13
N PRO A 648 -24.95 6.95 11.28
CA PRO A 648 -23.67 7.42 10.73
C PRO A 648 -23.71 8.73 9.92
N SER A 649 -24.90 9.20 9.52
CA SER A 649 -25.09 10.43 8.72
C SER A 649 -25.29 11.70 9.55
N ASP A 650 -25.48 11.59 10.87
CA ASP A 650 -25.71 12.75 11.72
C ASP A 650 -24.38 13.32 12.22
N SER A 651 -24.26 14.65 12.17
CA SER A 651 -23.02 15.43 12.26
C SER A 651 -22.37 15.49 13.65
N PHE A 652 -22.17 14.33 14.30
CA PHE A 652 -21.57 14.20 15.63
C PHE A 652 -20.33 13.28 15.63
N ARG A 653 -19.52 13.35 14.55
CA ARG A 653 -18.34 12.50 14.34
C ARG A 653 -17.15 12.76 15.28
N ASN A 654 -17.10 13.91 15.98
CA ASN A 654 -15.93 14.29 16.77
C ASN A 654 -16.04 13.99 18.28
N GLU A 655 -17.25 13.91 18.85
CA GLU A 655 -17.43 13.61 20.30
C GLU A 655 -17.66 12.11 20.57
N ALA A 656 -18.24 11.36 19.62
CA ALA A 656 -18.54 9.93 19.77
C ALA A 656 -17.29 9.02 19.86
N ILE A 657 -16.17 9.43 19.25
CA ILE A 657 -14.90 8.71 19.28
C ILE A 657 -14.26 8.78 20.68
N GLU A 658 -14.47 9.87 21.43
CA GLU A 658 -13.94 10.07 22.78
C GLU A 658 -14.68 9.23 23.84
N ASP A 659 -15.95 8.91 23.59
CA ASP A 659 -16.81 8.21 24.54
C ASP A 659 -16.80 6.67 24.33
N VAL A 660 -16.66 6.21 23.09
CA VAL A 660 -16.42 4.78 22.81
C VAL A 660 -15.07 4.33 23.40
N GLY A 661 -14.02 5.15 23.34
CA GLY A 661 -12.71 4.86 23.94
C GLY A 661 -12.72 4.66 25.46
N ARG A 662 -13.64 5.30 26.20
CA ARG A 662 -13.78 5.14 27.66
C ARG A 662 -14.56 3.89 28.08
N ALA A 663 -15.53 3.43 27.27
CA ALA A 663 -16.25 2.17 27.54
C ALA A 663 -15.36 0.92 27.38
N TYR A 664 -14.25 1.02 26.65
CA TYR A 664 -13.26 -0.05 26.53
C TYR A 664 -12.41 -0.24 27.80
N ALA A 665 -12.42 0.71 28.76
CA ALA A 665 -11.51 0.73 29.91
C ALA A 665 -11.84 -0.24 31.07
N HIS A 666 -12.92 -1.01 31.00
CA HIS A 666 -13.38 -1.81 32.15
C HIS A 666 -13.92 -3.23 31.84
N ALA A 667 -13.51 -3.84 30.71
CA ALA A 667 -13.72 -5.27 30.42
C ALA A 667 -12.38 -6.02 30.34
#